data_AF-A0A6A0IGP6-F1
#
_entry.id   AF-A0A6A0IGP6-F1
#
_cell.length_a   1.000
_cell.length_b   1.000
_cell.length_c   1.000
_cell.angle_alpha   90.00
_cell.angle_beta   90.00
_cell.angle_gamma   90.00
#
_symmetry.space_group_name_H-M   'P 1'
#
loop_
_entity.id
_entity.type
_entity.pdbx_description
1 polymer ?
#
loop_
_entity_poly.entity_id
_entity_poly.type
_entity_poly.pdbx_seq_one_letter_code
_entity_poly.pdbx_strand_id
1 'polypeptide(L)'
;MPFRILFLSDTHLGFDMPSRPRVSRSRRGEDFFESFERAIAPVTCGEACVLVHGGDLFYRSRVPAWLAERVFGRLADLADRGVDVFWVPGNHERSAIPRGLLLTHPGIRVFDRPRTFVVRRDGLAVALAGFPYSPRVRDEVPALVEATGHREVEADARLLCIHQAVEGATVGPAGFVFRTGEDVLRGRDVPSGFAAVLSGHVHRAQALRRDLAGRPLAAPVLYPGSTDRTSFAERKEAKGALLLAVSSDGSGAGTASWEFREHPVRPMVDLEVDPGVGPRALEAGLRDSLSTLDPRSVVRVRLTAEPPPEALPVLSAPALRALAPASMDVSLAWRSRPVATDDLAVSRPGTTSRPSSRRAPGPRTPARPRPRGPGSSPRRGPLDPDPEGPPNRSMSLPPIRLAGVDVPSFLYGTAWKEEETERLTRLALEAGFRGIDTANQRRHYFEAGVGAAVRAAIAGGLVRRDELFLQTKFTYVRGQDHRLPYDPAAPLATQVRQSFTSSLDHLGVEALDSYVLHGPSTGRGLTRDDHEVWRAMEALHGEGGTRLLGVSNVSLDQLAALFSFAGVKPAFVQNRCFARAGWDREVRAFCRANGAVYQGFSLLTANVAELGHPEVLRLARRTGRTVPQLVFRFAVQSGMLPLTGTTDPGHMRGDLAIGSFELSPSEVSLVETVASL
;
A
#
# COMPACT_ATOMS: atom_id res chain seq x y z
N MET A 1 40.70 -15.30 0.66
CA MET A 1 39.73 -15.34 1.77
C MET A 1 39.36 -16.79 1.96
N PRO A 2 39.34 -17.34 3.19
CA PRO A 2 38.88 -18.72 3.40
C PRO A 2 37.47 -18.89 2.84
N PHE A 3 37.18 -20.03 2.20
CA PHE A 3 35.83 -20.32 1.70
C PHE A 3 34.84 -20.48 2.87
N ARG A 4 34.24 -19.36 3.26
CA ARG A 4 33.18 -19.27 4.26
C ARG A 4 31.96 -18.57 3.68
N ILE A 5 30.81 -19.02 4.14
CA ILE A 5 29.50 -18.54 3.71
C ILE A 5 28.88 -17.79 4.88
N LEU A 6 28.60 -16.51 4.68
CA LEU A 6 27.76 -15.74 5.59
C LEU A 6 26.30 -15.94 5.19
N PHE A 7 25.47 -16.41 6.11
CA PHE A 7 24.05 -16.61 5.91
C PHE A 7 23.23 -15.73 6.86
N LEU A 8 22.42 -14.84 6.29
CA LEU A 8 21.43 -14.05 7.01
C LEU A 8 20.07 -14.14 6.34
N SER A 9 19.01 -13.81 7.06
CA SER A 9 17.63 -13.89 6.56
C SER A 9 16.77 -12.75 7.09
N ASP A 10 15.62 -12.53 6.45
CA ASP A 10 14.52 -11.71 6.99
C ASP A 10 14.98 -10.35 7.53
N THR A 11 15.74 -9.63 6.70
CA THR A 11 16.32 -8.33 7.06
C THR A 11 15.30 -7.20 7.04
N HIS A 12 14.15 -7.39 6.38
CA HIS A 12 13.03 -6.44 6.36
C HIS A 12 13.46 -4.97 6.11
N LEU A 13 14.38 -4.75 5.18
CA LEU A 13 14.88 -3.42 4.87
C LEU A 13 13.72 -2.53 4.41
N GLY A 14 13.62 -1.33 4.97
CA GLY A 14 12.45 -0.48 4.78
C GLY A 14 11.37 -0.55 5.86
N PHE A 15 11.57 -1.33 6.93
CA PHE A 15 10.65 -1.40 8.07
C PHE A 15 10.31 -0.01 8.63
N ASP A 16 9.04 0.27 8.92
CA ASP A 16 8.54 1.57 9.42
C ASP A 16 8.92 2.81 8.56
N MET A 17 9.52 2.63 7.38
CA MET A 17 9.81 3.72 6.46
C MET A 17 8.63 4.01 5.55
N PRO A 18 8.09 5.24 5.61
CA PRO A 18 7.00 5.64 4.73
C PRO A 18 7.54 5.73 3.32
N SER A 19 6.73 5.34 2.33
CA SER A 19 7.10 5.55 0.92
C SER A 19 7.26 7.04 0.59
N ARG A 20 6.61 7.91 1.37
CA ARG A 20 6.73 9.38 1.35
C ARG A 20 6.58 9.90 2.79
N PRO A 21 7.66 10.31 3.48
CA PRO A 21 7.54 10.87 4.82
C PRO A 21 6.76 12.20 4.77
N ARG A 22 5.60 12.24 5.43
CA ARG A 22 4.76 13.45 5.56
C ARG A 22 4.84 14.11 6.94
N VAL A 23 5.41 13.39 7.91
CA VAL A 23 5.59 13.82 9.30
C VAL A 23 6.98 13.39 9.72
N SER A 24 7.75 14.32 10.26
CA SER A 24 9.02 14.03 10.90
C SER A 24 8.73 13.34 12.24
N ARG A 25 9.07 12.05 12.34
CA ARG A 25 9.04 11.28 13.58
C ARG A 25 10.23 10.33 13.57
N SER A 26 10.75 10.01 14.76
CA SER A 26 11.66 8.88 14.92
C SER A 26 11.00 7.62 14.36
N ARG A 27 11.76 6.87 13.56
CA ARG A 27 11.32 5.66 12.87
C ARG A 27 12.42 4.63 12.96
N ARG A 28 12.00 3.38 13.01
CA ARG A 28 12.95 2.27 13.16
C ARG A 28 13.64 1.85 11.87
N GLY A 29 13.28 2.43 10.73
CA GLY A 29 13.79 1.98 9.43
C GLY A 29 15.29 2.01 9.26
N GLU A 30 15.96 3.02 9.83
CA GLU A 30 17.42 3.08 9.81
C GLU A 30 18.05 2.01 10.72
N ASP A 31 17.38 1.60 11.81
CA ASP A 31 17.85 0.51 12.68
C ASP A 31 18.04 -0.79 11.88
N PHE A 32 17.14 -1.08 10.94
CA PHE A 32 17.22 -2.28 10.10
C PHE A 32 18.40 -2.23 9.12
N PHE A 33 18.79 -1.04 8.64
CA PHE A 33 20.02 -0.90 7.86
C PHE A 33 21.28 -1.00 8.72
N GLU A 34 21.29 -0.37 9.90
CA GLU A 34 22.42 -0.50 10.83
C GLU A 34 22.64 -1.98 11.20
N SER A 35 21.57 -2.69 11.52
CA SER A 35 21.59 -4.13 11.82
C SER A 35 22.03 -4.96 10.62
N PHE A 36 21.59 -4.63 9.41
CA PHE A 36 22.07 -5.27 8.18
C PHE A 36 23.58 -5.06 7.98
N GLU A 37 24.09 -3.83 8.14
CA GLU A 37 25.52 -3.52 8.02
C GLU A 37 26.35 -4.29 9.06
N ARG A 38 25.87 -4.39 10.31
CA ARG A 38 26.51 -5.21 11.35
C ARG A 38 26.50 -6.70 10.98
N ALA A 39 25.39 -7.21 10.45
CA ALA A 39 25.26 -8.60 10.05
C ALA A 39 26.17 -8.97 8.87
N ILE A 40 26.41 -8.05 7.92
CA ILE A 40 27.34 -8.26 6.79
C ILE A 40 28.81 -7.98 7.12
N ALA A 41 29.13 -7.60 8.37
CA ALA A 41 30.51 -7.33 8.78
C ALA A 41 31.50 -8.45 8.38
N PRO A 42 31.19 -9.75 8.54
CA PRO A 42 32.11 -10.83 8.15
C PRO A 42 32.50 -10.82 6.66
N VAL A 43 31.59 -10.46 5.75
CA VAL A 43 31.95 -10.35 4.32
C VAL A 43 32.69 -9.06 4.03
N THR A 44 32.36 -7.96 4.70
CA THR A 44 33.08 -6.68 4.51
C THR A 44 34.50 -6.70 5.07
N CYS A 45 34.75 -7.50 6.11
CA CYS A 45 36.06 -7.67 6.75
C CYS A 45 36.89 -8.80 6.11
N GLY A 46 36.37 -9.48 5.08
CA GLY A 46 37.07 -10.55 4.36
C GLY A 46 37.13 -11.90 5.10
N GLU A 47 36.32 -12.09 6.13
CA GLU A 47 36.18 -13.37 6.85
C GLU A 47 35.34 -14.38 6.05
N ALA A 48 34.36 -13.90 5.28
CA ALA A 48 33.56 -14.70 4.36
C ALA A 48 33.61 -14.13 2.94
N CYS A 49 33.53 -15.00 1.95
CA CYS A 49 33.55 -14.63 0.53
C CYS A 49 32.25 -14.90 -0.21
N VAL A 50 31.29 -15.55 0.45
CA VAL A 50 29.93 -15.79 -0.06
C VAL A 50 28.93 -15.19 0.90
N LEU A 51 27.95 -14.45 0.37
CA LEU A 51 26.80 -13.97 1.11
C LEU A 51 25.55 -14.68 0.60
N VAL A 52 24.82 -15.35 1.48
CA VAL A 52 23.47 -15.86 1.22
C VAL A 52 22.48 -15.05 2.03
N HIS A 53 21.52 -14.42 1.35
CA HIS A 53 20.34 -13.83 1.96
C HIS A 53 19.13 -14.75 1.71
N GLY A 54 18.56 -15.30 2.78
CA GLY A 54 17.37 -16.14 2.74
C GLY A 54 16.11 -15.36 3.09
N GLY A 55 15.20 -15.15 2.15
CA GLY A 55 13.87 -14.64 2.46
C GLY A 55 13.68 -13.14 2.30
N ASP A 56 12.97 -12.55 3.25
CA ASP A 56 12.43 -11.19 3.14
C ASP A 56 13.55 -10.14 3.28
N LEU A 57 14.14 -9.75 2.14
CA LEU A 57 15.15 -8.70 2.06
C LEU A 57 14.52 -7.34 2.37
N PHE A 58 13.31 -7.12 1.85
CA PHE A 58 12.51 -5.92 2.01
C PHE A 58 11.27 -6.19 2.85
N TYR A 59 10.86 -5.20 3.66
CA TYR A 59 9.68 -5.32 4.52
C TYR A 59 8.33 -5.43 3.77
N ARG A 60 8.28 -5.16 2.45
CA ARG A 60 7.01 -5.06 1.71
C ARG A 60 7.15 -5.38 0.23
N SER A 61 6.06 -5.87 -0.36
CA SER A 61 6.01 -6.23 -1.79
C SER A 61 6.17 -5.06 -2.75
N ARG A 62 5.69 -3.87 -2.36
CA ARG A 62 5.85 -2.65 -3.15
C ARG A 62 7.05 -1.88 -2.63
N VAL A 63 8.24 -2.30 -3.04
CA VAL A 63 9.51 -1.65 -2.70
C VAL A 63 9.64 -0.34 -3.51
N PRO A 64 9.79 0.83 -2.85
CA PRO A 64 10.10 2.07 -3.55
C PRO A 64 11.45 1.99 -4.28
N ALA A 65 11.57 2.64 -5.43
CA ALA A 65 12.79 2.62 -6.25
C ALA A 65 14.04 3.04 -5.44
N TRP A 66 13.97 4.14 -4.69
CA TRP A 66 15.10 4.60 -3.85
C TRP A 66 15.56 3.56 -2.82
N LEU A 67 14.63 2.76 -2.28
CA LEU A 67 14.94 1.73 -1.29
C LEU A 67 15.61 0.54 -1.99
N ALA A 68 15.07 0.14 -3.14
CA ALA A 68 15.69 -0.88 -3.99
C ALA A 68 17.10 -0.45 -4.42
N GLU A 69 17.28 0.78 -4.87
CA GLU A 69 18.58 1.36 -5.26
C GLU A 69 19.58 1.36 -4.11
N ARG A 70 19.18 1.80 -2.91
CA ARG A 70 20.05 1.79 -1.72
C ARG A 70 20.52 0.38 -1.37
N VAL A 71 19.60 -0.59 -1.39
CA VAL A 71 19.89 -1.98 -1.02
C VAL A 71 20.71 -2.67 -2.11
N PHE A 72 20.29 -2.58 -3.37
CA PHE A 72 21.01 -3.20 -4.48
C PHE A 72 22.36 -2.55 -4.74
N GLY A 73 22.49 -1.23 -4.57
CA GLY A 73 23.79 -0.57 -4.61
C GLY A 73 24.75 -1.15 -3.58
N ARG A 74 24.27 -1.37 -2.36
CA ARG A 74 25.09 -1.99 -1.31
C ARG A 74 25.48 -3.44 -1.62
N LEU A 75 24.56 -4.24 -2.17
CA LEU A 75 24.88 -5.62 -2.59
C LEU A 75 25.84 -5.65 -3.79
N ALA A 76 25.71 -4.70 -4.72
CA ALA A 76 26.62 -4.54 -5.84
C ALA A 76 28.02 -4.17 -5.35
N ASP A 77 28.16 -3.24 -4.40
CA ASP A 77 29.45 -2.90 -3.79
C ASP A 77 30.17 -4.11 -3.19
N LEU A 78 29.42 -5.03 -2.56
CA LEU A 78 29.98 -6.28 -2.04
C LEU A 78 30.44 -7.18 -3.18
N ALA A 79 29.61 -7.31 -4.21
CA ALA A 79 29.90 -8.14 -5.37
C ALA A 79 31.11 -7.62 -6.18
N ASP A 80 31.25 -6.31 -6.35
CA ASP A 80 32.41 -5.65 -6.95
C ASP A 80 33.71 -5.91 -6.16
N ARG A 81 33.60 -6.12 -4.85
CA ARG A 81 34.71 -6.53 -3.96
C ARG A 81 34.99 -8.03 -4.01
N GLY A 82 34.33 -8.76 -4.92
CA GLY A 82 34.52 -10.19 -5.11
C GLY A 82 33.75 -11.05 -4.10
N VAL A 83 32.68 -10.55 -3.49
CA VAL A 83 31.75 -11.37 -2.70
C VAL A 83 30.72 -12.00 -3.63
N ASP A 84 30.56 -13.31 -3.53
CA ASP A 84 29.53 -14.04 -4.26
C ASP A 84 28.18 -13.88 -3.54
N VAL A 85 27.26 -13.06 -4.07
CA VAL A 85 25.98 -12.74 -3.42
C VAL A 85 24.86 -13.62 -3.96
N PHE A 86 24.12 -14.26 -3.06
CA PHE A 86 22.96 -15.10 -3.34
C PHE A 86 21.74 -14.57 -2.61
N TRP A 87 20.59 -14.55 -3.29
CA TRP A 87 19.34 -14.14 -2.69
C TRP A 87 18.20 -15.11 -3.01
N VAL A 88 17.50 -15.55 -1.97
CA VAL A 88 16.23 -16.28 -2.06
C VAL A 88 15.07 -15.30 -1.82
N PRO A 89 14.26 -14.95 -2.83
CA PRO A 89 13.12 -14.05 -2.64
C PRO A 89 12.08 -14.59 -1.65
N GLY A 90 11.69 -13.73 -0.70
CA GLY A 90 10.72 -14.06 0.34
C GLY A 90 9.26 -13.81 -0.05
N ASN A 91 8.35 -14.07 0.89
CA ASN A 91 6.92 -13.87 0.68
C ASN A 91 6.53 -12.38 0.76
N HIS A 92 7.30 -11.55 1.46
CA HIS A 92 7.07 -10.11 1.48
C HIS A 92 7.28 -9.49 0.10
N GLU A 93 8.22 -9.97 -0.71
CA GLU A 93 8.42 -9.58 -2.10
C GLU A 93 7.53 -10.36 -3.08
N ARG A 94 6.61 -11.20 -2.58
CA ARG A 94 5.73 -12.10 -3.36
C ARG A 94 6.53 -13.09 -4.22
N SER A 95 7.61 -13.61 -3.67
CA SER A 95 8.48 -14.57 -4.36
C SER A 95 9.09 -14.00 -5.65
N ALA A 96 9.13 -12.68 -5.78
CA ALA A 96 9.55 -11.97 -6.97
C ALA A 96 10.54 -10.87 -6.61
N ILE A 97 11.29 -10.40 -7.60
CA ILE A 97 12.25 -9.35 -7.38
C ILE A 97 11.62 -7.98 -7.71
N PRO A 98 11.80 -6.95 -6.86
CA PRO A 98 11.40 -5.59 -7.21
C PRO A 98 12.01 -5.14 -8.55
N ARG A 99 11.18 -4.62 -9.46
CA ARG A 99 11.62 -4.25 -10.81
C ARG A 99 12.50 -2.99 -10.80
N GLY A 100 13.71 -3.10 -11.36
CA GLY A 100 14.70 -2.04 -11.59
C GLY A 100 15.98 -2.64 -12.21
N LEU A 101 16.76 -1.86 -12.95
CA LEU A 101 17.95 -2.28 -13.73
C LEU A 101 19.11 -2.90 -12.92
N LEU A 102 19.00 -3.04 -11.59
CA LEU A 102 20.12 -3.36 -10.71
C LEU A 102 20.33 -4.85 -10.40
N LEU A 103 19.66 -5.76 -11.12
CA LEU A 103 19.87 -7.22 -10.97
C LEU A 103 20.74 -7.82 -12.07
N THR A 104 21.37 -6.99 -12.90
CA THR A 104 22.27 -7.45 -13.95
C THR A 104 23.71 -7.64 -13.47
N HIS A 105 24.00 -7.37 -12.19
CA HIS A 105 25.35 -7.53 -11.66
C HIS A 105 25.73 -9.03 -11.64
N PRO A 106 26.81 -9.45 -12.33
CA PRO A 106 27.14 -10.87 -12.50
C PRO A 106 27.50 -11.58 -11.18
N GLY A 107 27.95 -10.83 -10.17
CA GLY A 107 28.20 -11.33 -8.82
C GLY A 107 26.97 -11.44 -7.91
N ILE A 108 25.78 -11.04 -8.38
CA ILE A 108 24.51 -11.17 -7.64
C ILE A 108 23.66 -12.23 -8.34
N ARG A 109 23.35 -13.31 -7.62
CA ARG A 109 22.58 -14.45 -8.14
C ARG A 109 21.31 -14.62 -7.34
N VAL A 110 20.19 -14.76 -8.04
CA VAL A 110 18.87 -14.85 -7.40
C VAL A 110 18.20 -16.18 -7.74
N PHE A 111 17.55 -16.76 -6.75
CA PHE A 111 16.69 -17.94 -6.89
C PHE A 111 15.26 -17.51 -7.24
N ASP A 112 15.06 -16.75 -8.33
CA ASP A 112 13.72 -16.34 -8.82
C ASP A 112 12.93 -17.47 -9.51
N ARG A 113 13.59 -18.61 -9.72
CA ARG A 113 12.99 -19.91 -10.11
C ARG A 113 13.89 -21.02 -9.57
N PRO A 114 13.41 -22.27 -9.45
CA PRO A 114 14.27 -23.41 -9.14
C PRO A 114 15.52 -23.43 -10.03
N ARG A 115 16.70 -23.40 -9.40
CA ARG A 115 18.01 -23.44 -10.09
C ARG A 115 19.15 -23.75 -9.12
N THR A 116 20.29 -24.11 -9.68
CA THR A 116 21.54 -24.29 -8.94
C THR A 116 22.64 -23.41 -9.50
N PHE A 117 23.47 -22.87 -8.60
CA PHE A 117 24.69 -22.16 -8.94
C PHE A 117 25.89 -22.84 -8.28
N VAL A 118 27.04 -22.85 -8.94
CA VAL A 118 28.26 -23.45 -8.39
C VAL A 118 29.30 -22.37 -8.15
N VAL A 119 29.82 -22.31 -6.92
CA VAL A 119 30.95 -21.45 -6.55
C VAL A 119 32.18 -22.34 -6.38
N ARG A 120 33.27 -21.96 -7.04
CA ARG A 120 34.57 -22.66 -6.94
C ARG A 120 35.58 -21.74 -6.30
N ARG A 121 36.11 -22.10 -5.12
CA ARG A 121 37.23 -21.41 -4.46
C ARG A 121 38.08 -22.38 -3.67
N ASP A 122 39.37 -22.10 -3.60
CA ASP A 122 40.34 -22.88 -2.81
C ASP A 122 40.27 -24.40 -3.07
N GLY A 123 39.98 -24.80 -4.32
CA GLY A 123 39.85 -26.20 -4.72
C GLY A 123 38.54 -26.88 -4.32
N LEU A 124 37.61 -26.16 -3.67
CA LEU A 124 36.29 -26.66 -3.30
C LEU A 124 35.20 -26.10 -4.23
N ALA A 125 34.39 -26.98 -4.81
CA ALA A 125 33.20 -26.64 -5.58
C ALA A 125 31.94 -26.84 -4.74
N VAL A 126 31.25 -25.75 -4.39
CA VAL A 126 29.99 -25.81 -3.62
C VAL A 126 28.82 -25.39 -4.49
N ALA A 127 27.82 -26.26 -4.59
CA ALA A 127 26.59 -25.98 -5.29
C ALA A 127 25.53 -25.44 -4.32
N LEU A 128 25.00 -24.26 -4.63
CA LEU A 128 23.86 -23.66 -3.95
C LEU A 128 22.62 -23.86 -4.83
N ALA A 129 21.77 -24.80 -4.45
CA ALA A 129 20.48 -25.03 -5.07
C ALA A 129 19.41 -24.24 -4.33
N GLY A 130 18.42 -23.71 -5.02
CA GLY A 130 17.36 -22.97 -4.36
C GLY A 130 16.19 -22.62 -5.25
N PHE A 131 15.12 -22.17 -4.60
CA PHE A 131 13.88 -21.72 -5.22
C PHE A 131 13.21 -20.67 -4.33
N PRO A 132 12.38 -19.77 -4.89
CA PRO A 132 11.75 -18.71 -4.10
C PRO A 132 10.63 -19.28 -3.21
N TYR A 133 10.09 -18.49 -2.28
CA TYR A 133 8.98 -18.92 -1.43
C TYR A 133 7.83 -19.56 -2.22
N SER A 134 7.34 -20.71 -1.75
CA SER A 134 6.16 -21.41 -2.26
C SER A 134 5.09 -21.54 -1.16
N PRO A 135 3.85 -21.08 -1.37
CA PRO A 135 2.76 -21.24 -0.42
C PRO A 135 2.21 -22.69 -0.34
N ARG A 136 2.66 -23.57 -1.24
CA ARG A 136 2.24 -24.99 -1.30
C ARG A 136 3.42 -25.94 -1.20
N VAL A 137 4.48 -25.50 -0.52
CA VAL A 137 5.73 -26.23 -0.40
C VAL A 137 5.53 -27.65 0.13
N ARG A 138 4.55 -27.86 1.02
CA ARG A 138 4.24 -29.16 1.60
C ARG A 138 4.00 -30.27 0.57
N ASP A 139 3.47 -29.93 -0.60
CA ASP A 139 3.15 -30.90 -1.65
C ASP A 139 4.07 -30.77 -2.88
N GLU A 140 4.83 -29.68 -2.98
CA GLU A 140 5.65 -29.36 -4.15
C GLU A 140 7.16 -29.60 -3.95
N VAL A 141 7.65 -29.81 -2.72
CA VAL A 141 9.10 -29.87 -2.42
C VAL A 141 9.89 -30.83 -3.31
N PRO A 142 9.51 -32.11 -3.48
CA PRO A 142 10.29 -33.02 -4.31
C PRO A 142 10.46 -32.49 -5.75
N ALA A 143 9.38 -31.96 -6.33
CA ALA A 143 9.40 -31.40 -7.67
C ALA A 143 10.23 -30.11 -7.75
N LEU A 144 10.10 -29.21 -6.77
CA LEU A 144 10.87 -27.97 -6.72
C LEU A 144 12.36 -28.22 -6.55
N VAL A 145 12.75 -29.15 -5.68
CA VAL A 145 14.15 -29.53 -5.44
C VAL A 145 14.74 -30.19 -6.67
N GLU A 146 14.02 -31.11 -7.32
CA GLU A 146 14.52 -31.72 -8.57
C GLU A 146 14.66 -30.69 -9.68
N ALA A 147 13.69 -29.79 -9.84
CA ALA A 147 13.71 -28.71 -10.83
C ALA A 147 14.87 -27.71 -10.64
N THR A 148 15.60 -27.75 -9.50
CA THR A 148 16.81 -26.95 -9.35
C THR A 148 17.96 -27.42 -10.24
N GLY A 149 17.96 -28.70 -10.67
CA GLY A 149 19.09 -29.29 -11.40
C GLY A 149 20.30 -29.59 -10.52
N HIS A 150 20.15 -29.63 -9.18
CA HIS A 150 21.28 -29.80 -8.25
C HIS A 150 22.11 -31.08 -8.45
N ARG A 151 21.54 -32.10 -9.09
CA ARG A 151 22.23 -33.37 -9.44
C ARG A 151 22.99 -33.30 -10.75
N GLU A 152 22.63 -32.36 -11.63
CA GLU A 152 23.23 -32.21 -12.96
C GLU A 152 24.56 -31.47 -12.91
N VAL A 153 24.89 -30.86 -11.77
CA VAL A 153 26.14 -30.14 -11.55
C VAL A 153 27.10 -30.93 -10.68
N GLU A 154 28.37 -30.99 -11.08
CA GLU A 154 29.45 -31.51 -10.24
C GLU A 154 29.81 -30.52 -9.12
N ALA A 155 29.78 -31.01 -7.89
CA ALA A 155 30.14 -30.25 -6.68
C ALA A 155 30.57 -31.20 -5.56
N ASP A 156 31.50 -30.72 -4.74
CA ASP A 156 32.04 -31.38 -3.55
C ASP A 156 31.08 -31.32 -2.36
N ALA A 157 30.24 -30.28 -2.32
CA ALA A 157 29.21 -30.11 -1.32
C ALA A 157 28.00 -29.36 -1.89
N ARG A 158 26.82 -29.59 -1.30
CA ARG A 158 25.56 -28.98 -1.74
C ARG A 158 24.83 -28.31 -0.59
N LEU A 159 24.30 -27.13 -0.82
CA LEU A 159 23.40 -26.41 0.10
C LEU A 159 22.07 -26.15 -0.57
N LEU A 160 20.98 -26.27 0.18
CA LEU A 160 19.65 -25.91 -0.28
C LEU A 160 19.23 -24.57 0.34
N CYS A 161 19.01 -23.55 -0.47
CA CYS A 161 18.62 -22.21 -0.06
C CYS A 161 17.13 -21.99 -0.34
N ILE A 162 16.33 -21.77 0.71
CA ILE A 162 14.87 -21.62 0.63
C ILE A 162 14.37 -20.52 1.58
N HIS A 163 13.11 -20.13 1.42
CA HIS A 163 12.39 -19.28 2.37
C HIS A 163 11.15 -20.03 2.82
N GLN A 164 11.23 -20.83 3.89
CA GLN A 164 10.11 -21.66 4.34
C GLN A 164 10.16 -21.96 5.84
N ALA A 165 9.00 -22.08 6.47
CA ALA A 165 8.91 -22.76 7.75
C ALA A 165 9.05 -24.28 7.56
N VAL A 166 9.77 -24.92 8.48
CA VAL A 166 9.87 -26.39 8.59
C VAL A 166 9.21 -26.81 9.89
N GLU A 167 8.50 -27.94 9.85
CA GLU A 167 7.93 -28.57 11.05
C GLU A 167 8.98 -28.67 12.18
N GLY A 168 8.61 -28.21 13.37
CA GLY A 168 9.49 -28.15 14.54
C GLY A 168 10.17 -26.79 14.77
N ALA A 169 10.19 -25.90 13.77
CA ALA A 169 10.65 -24.53 13.98
C ALA A 169 9.77 -23.80 15.00
N THR A 170 10.36 -22.89 15.79
CA THR A 170 9.66 -22.15 16.84
C THR A 170 9.72 -20.64 16.67
N VAL A 171 8.64 -19.94 17.02
CA VAL A 171 8.55 -18.47 16.98
C VAL A 171 7.88 -17.89 18.22
N GLY A 172 8.25 -16.65 18.54
CA GLY A 172 7.57 -15.81 19.53
C GLY A 172 7.74 -16.27 20.99
N PRO A 173 7.34 -15.44 21.96
CA PRO A 173 7.66 -15.64 23.37
C PRO A 173 6.95 -16.85 23.99
N ALA A 174 5.86 -17.31 23.39
CA ALA A 174 5.14 -18.52 23.80
C ALA A 174 5.69 -19.82 23.16
N GLY A 175 6.70 -19.71 22.28
CA GLY A 175 7.32 -20.88 21.64
C GLY A 175 6.34 -21.63 20.73
N PHE A 176 5.54 -20.91 19.94
CA PHE A 176 4.68 -21.55 18.95
C PHE A 176 5.53 -22.42 18.03
N VAL A 177 5.11 -23.66 17.81
CA VAL A 177 5.83 -24.66 17.00
C VAL A 177 5.09 -24.84 15.67
N PHE A 178 5.79 -24.68 14.55
CA PHE A 178 5.24 -25.02 13.24
C PHE A 178 4.98 -26.52 13.14
N ARG A 179 3.74 -26.90 12.81
CA ARG A 179 3.31 -28.31 12.75
C ARG A 179 2.57 -28.68 11.46
N THR A 180 1.66 -27.83 11.00
CA THR A 180 0.78 -28.12 9.87
C THR A 180 0.50 -26.83 9.12
N GLY A 181 0.43 -26.90 7.78
CA GLY A 181 0.23 -25.76 6.87
C GLY A 181 0.74 -26.11 5.48
N GLU A 182 0.04 -25.71 4.42
CA GLU A 182 0.47 -25.94 3.02
C GLU A 182 1.84 -25.29 2.71
N ASP A 183 2.14 -24.22 3.43
CA ASP A 183 3.38 -23.42 3.40
C ASP A 183 4.42 -23.88 4.42
N VAL A 184 4.20 -25.02 5.10
CA VAL A 184 5.14 -25.59 6.08
C VAL A 184 5.71 -26.90 5.54
N LEU A 185 7.03 -26.94 5.31
CA LEU A 185 7.75 -28.13 4.87
C LEU A 185 7.76 -29.19 5.99
N ARG A 186 7.41 -30.43 5.66
CA ARG A 186 7.45 -31.55 6.62
C ARG A 186 8.90 -31.93 6.92
N GLY A 187 9.19 -32.24 8.18
CA GLY A 187 10.55 -32.63 8.58
C GLY A 187 11.06 -33.86 7.81
N ARG A 188 10.19 -34.84 7.57
CA ARG A 188 10.50 -36.04 6.77
C ARG A 188 10.71 -35.78 5.27
N ASP A 189 10.22 -34.65 4.78
CA ASP A 189 10.31 -34.27 3.36
C ASP A 189 11.51 -33.33 3.12
N VAL A 190 12.32 -33.04 4.16
CA VAL A 190 13.61 -32.36 4.02
C VAL A 190 14.52 -33.24 3.15
N PRO A 191 15.03 -32.73 2.01
CA PRO A 191 15.72 -33.56 1.03
C PRO A 191 17.10 -33.99 1.54
N SER A 192 17.49 -35.21 1.18
CA SER A 192 18.85 -35.73 1.35
C SER A 192 19.81 -35.16 0.31
N GLY A 193 21.11 -35.37 0.49
CA GLY A 193 22.13 -34.98 -0.50
C GLY A 193 22.60 -33.52 -0.38
N PHE A 194 22.26 -32.86 0.73
CA PHE A 194 22.70 -31.51 1.06
C PHE A 194 23.42 -31.52 2.41
N ALA A 195 24.51 -30.76 2.53
CA ALA A 195 25.24 -30.55 3.78
C ALA A 195 24.38 -29.79 4.82
N ALA A 196 23.55 -28.86 4.36
CA ALA A 196 22.57 -28.13 5.16
C ALA A 196 21.48 -27.49 4.27
N VAL A 197 20.33 -27.20 4.89
CA VAL A 197 19.29 -26.34 4.32
C VAL A 197 19.37 -24.97 4.99
N LEU A 198 19.57 -23.93 4.20
CA LEU A 198 19.59 -22.53 4.62
C LEU A 198 18.20 -21.94 4.39
N SER A 199 17.44 -21.73 5.47
CA SER A 199 16.04 -21.27 5.38
C SER A 199 15.82 -19.91 6.06
N GLY A 200 15.13 -19.01 5.37
CA GLY A 200 14.50 -17.82 5.97
C GLY A 200 13.12 -18.13 6.58
N HIS A 201 12.31 -17.10 6.83
CA HIS A 201 10.91 -17.12 7.30
C HIS A 201 10.73 -17.14 8.82
N VAL A 202 11.75 -17.56 9.55
CA VAL A 202 11.71 -17.69 11.01
C VAL A 202 12.67 -16.69 11.64
N HIS A 203 12.14 -15.68 12.32
CA HIS A 203 12.92 -14.58 12.91
C HIS A 203 13.80 -14.99 14.11
N ARG A 204 13.60 -16.19 14.65
CA ARG A 204 14.39 -16.75 15.74
C ARG A 204 15.51 -17.62 15.20
N ALA A 205 16.75 -17.29 15.57
CA ALA A 205 17.91 -18.12 15.28
C ALA A 205 17.76 -19.52 15.90
N GLN A 206 17.83 -20.56 15.08
CA GLN A 206 17.73 -21.95 15.52
C GLN A 206 18.24 -22.92 14.44
N ALA A 207 18.58 -24.14 14.85
CA ALA A 207 18.92 -25.23 13.94
C ALA A 207 18.07 -26.45 14.26
N LEU A 208 17.32 -26.93 13.26
CA LEU A 208 16.58 -28.17 13.36
C LEU A 208 17.47 -29.33 12.91
N ARG A 209 17.59 -30.34 13.76
CA ARG A 209 18.30 -31.60 13.46
C ARG A 209 17.38 -32.82 13.49
N ARG A 210 16.18 -32.65 14.03
CA ARG A 210 15.20 -33.72 14.23
C ARG A 210 13.82 -33.23 13.82
N ASP A 211 12.98 -34.14 13.33
CA ASP A 211 11.57 -33.88 13.05
C ASP A 211 10.73 -33.88 14.33
N LEU A 212 9.41 -33.64 14.20
CA LEU A 212 8.47 -33.65 15.32
C LEU A 212 8.34 -35.00 16.04
N ALA A 213 8.79 -36.10 15.42
CA ALA A 213 8.84 -37.43 16.02
C ALA A 213 10.20 -37.76 16.64
N GLY A 214 11.15 -36.82 16.65
CA GLY A 214 12.50 -36.99 17.19
C GLY A 214 13.46 -37.75 16.25
N ARG A 215 13.06 -38.06 15.02
CA ARG A 215 13.91 -38.73 14.04
C ARG A 215 14.88 -37.72 13.42
N PRO A 216 16.13 -38.10 13.09
CA PRO A 216 17.06 -37.21 12.42
C PRO A 216 16.50 -36.69 11.08
N LEU A 217 16.70 -35.40 10.80
CA LEU A 217 16.44 -34.84 9.46
C LEU A 217 17.54 -35.30 8.49
N ALA A 218 17.22 -35.42 7.21
CA ALA A 218 18.19 -35.82 6.18
C ALA A 218 19.33 -34.80 6.01
N ALA A 219 19.07 -33.52 6.33
CA ALA A 219 20.04 -32.45 6.45
C ALA A 219 19.60 -31.50 7.59
N PRO A 220 20.52 -30.86 8.33
CA PRO A 220 20.16 -29.84 9.29
C PRO A 220 19.52 -28.64 8.59
N VAL A 221 18.44 -28.10 9.16
CA VAL A 221 17.80 -26.88 8.67
C VAL A 221 18.21 -25.73 9.57
N LEU A 222 18.85 -24.73 8.98
CA LEU A 222 19.44 -23.59 9.67
C LEU A 222 18.57 -22.35 9.43
N TYR A 223 18.22 -21.68 10.53
CA TYR A 223 17.61 -20.36 10.51
C TYR A 223 18.55 -19.40 11.25
N PRO A 224 19.11 -18.37 10.60
CA PRO A 224 19.92 -17.38 11.28
C PRO A 224 19.05 -16.40 12.07
N GLY A 225 17.73 -16.38 11.83
CA GLY A 225 16.83 -15.38 12.38
C GLY A 225 16.82 -14.10 11.54
N SER A 226 15.98 -13.15 11.94
CA SER A 226 16.04 -11.81 11.36
C SER A 226 17.24 -11.04 11.92
N THR A 227 17.72 -10.05 11.19
CA THR A 227 18.80 -9.16 11.67
C THR A 227 18.29 -8.12 12.68
N ASP A 228 17.00 -7.81 12.71
CA ASP A 228 16.41 -6.93 13.72
C ASP A 228 15.02 -7.43 14.17
N ARG A 229 14.48 -6.84 15.23
CA ARG A 229 13.19 -7.19 15.81
C ARG A 229 12.07 -6.41 15.12
N THR A 230 11.17 -7.12 14.45
CA THR A 230 9.98 -6.50 13.85
C THR A 230 8.85 -6.29 14.86
N SER A 231 8.89 -7.04 15.98
CA SER A 231 7.84 -6.99 16.99
C SER A 231 8.38 -7.18 18.42
N PHE A 232 7.63 -6.71 19.42
CA PHE A 232 7.93 -6.93 20.84
C PHE A 232 7.85 -8.41 21.27
N ALA A 233 7.31 -9.29 20.44
CA ALA A 233 7.34 -10.73 20.65
C ALA A 233 8.80 -11.25 20.61
N GLU A 234 9.65 -10.61 19.81
CA GLU A 234 11.04 -10.98 19.56
C GLU A 234 12.03 -10.31 20.53
N ARG A 235 11.54 -9.56 21.54
CA ARG A 235 12.38 -8.72 22.43
C ARG A 235 13.49 -9.46 23.17
N LYS A 236 13.31 -10.77 23.41
CA LYS A 236 14.28 -11.64 24.08
C LYS A 236 15.07 -12.52 23.10
N GLU A 237 14.83 -12.38 21.80
CA GLU A 237 15.51 -13.17 20.78
C GLU A 237 16.79 -12.47 20.36
N ALA A 238 17.88 -13.25 20.30
CA ALA A 238 19.16 -12.82 19.74
C ALA A 238 19.01 -12.55 18.24
N LYS A 239 19.79 -11.60 17.73
CA LYS A 239 19.76 -11.17 16.32
C LYS A 239 21.16 -11.19 15.75
N GLY A 240 21.31 -11.69 14.53
CA GLY A 240 22.62 -12.07 14.03
C GLY A 240 22.61 -12.68 12.64
N ALA A 241 23.72 -13.33 12.32
CA ALA A 241 23.92 -14.12 11.12
C ALA A 241 24.65 -15.42 11.46
N LEU A 242 24.59 -16.40 10.55
CA LEU A 242 25.37 -17.62 10.64
C LEU A 242 26.62 -17.50 9.76
N LEU A 243 27.78 -17.86 10.31
CA LEU A 243 28.99 -18.06 9.54
C LEU A 243 29.22 -19.55 9.37
N LEU A 244 29.23 -20.02 8.12
CA LEU A 244 29.32 -21.43 7.77
C LEU A 244 30.67 -21.76 7.15
N ALA A 245 31.18 -22.94 7.50
CA ALA A 245 32.26 -23.61 6.79
C ALA A 245 31.70 -24.91 6.19
N VAL A 246 32.04 -25.16 4.92
CA VAL A 246 31.59 -26.33 4.17
C VAL A 246 32.81 -27.13 3.76
N SER A 247 32.72 -28.45 3.86
CA SER A 247 33.80 -29.37 3.52
C SER A 247 33.28 -30.54 2.68
N SER A 248 34.13 -31.06 1.79
CA SER A 248 33.86 -32.32 1.09
C SER A 248 34.01 -33.50 2.04
N ASP A 249 33.13 -34.49 1.92
CA ASP A 249 33.24 -35.80 2.55
C ASP A 249 33.34 -36.94 1.52
N GLY A 250 33.52 -36.60 0.24
CA GLY A 250 33.56 -37.55 -0.87
C GLY A 250 32.20 -38.08 -1.34
N SER A 251 31.10 -37.76 -0.64
CA SER A 251 29.74 -38.18 -1.04
C SER A 251 29.08 -37.26 -2.06
N GLY A 252 29.64 -36.06 -2.27
CA GLY A 252 29.03 -34.96 -3.01
C GLY A 252 27.98 -34.17 -2.22
N ALA A 253 27.43 -34.70 -1.13
CA ALA A 253 26.58 -33.91 -0.22
C ALA A 253 27.43 -32.92 0.59
N GLY A 254 28.58 -33.38 1.08
CA GLY A 254 29.48 -32.63 1.94
C GLY A 254 28.95 -32.45 3.37
N THR A 255 29.72 -31.75 4.19
CA THR A 255 29.37 -31.41 5.57
C THR A 255 29.41 -29.90 5.79
N ALA A 256 28.58 -29.42 6.72
CA ALA A 256 28.55 -28.02 7.11
C ALA A 256 28.70 -27.87 8.63
N SER A 257 29.58 -26.98 9.05
CA SER A 257 29.65 -26.47 10.42
C SER A 257 29.29 -24.98 10.41
N TRP A 258 28.76 -24.48 11.52
CA TRP A 258 28.28 -23.11 11.60
C TRP A 258 28.45 -22.52 13.00
N GLU A 259 28.58 -21.20 13.03
CA GLU A 259 28.63 -20.38 14.22
C GLU A 259 27.60 -19.26 14.09
N PHE A 260 26.81 -19.02 15.14
CA PHE A 260 25.92 -17.86 15.20
C PHE A 260 26.68 -16.65 15.73
N ARG A 261 26.73 -15.59 14.92
CA ARG A 261 27.35 -14.30 15.25
C ARG A 261 26.25 -13.32 15.63
N GLU A 262 26.01 -13.19 16.92
CA GLU A 262 25.09 -12.20 17.46
C GLU A 262 25.66 -10.78 17.27
N HIS A 263 24.81 -9.83 16.92
CA HIS A 263 25.14 -8.42 16.89
C HIS A 263 24.16 -7.61 17.75
N PRO A 264 24.59 -6.44 18.29
CA PRO A 264 23.70 -5.62 19.09
C PRO A 264 22.57 -5.03 18.23
N VAL A 265 21.40 -4.94 18.83
CA VAL A 265 20.18 -4.31 18.31
C VAL A 265 19.52 -3.48 19.42
N ARG A 266 18.69 -2.49 19.07
CA ARG A 266 18.05 -1.62 20.08
C ARG A 266 17.27 -2.44 21.12
N PRO A 267 17.41 -2.15 22.42
CA PRO A 267 16.62 -2.81 23.46
C PRO A 267 15.13 -2.54 23.27
N MET A 268 14.30 -3.55 23.53
CA MET A 268 12.83 -3.42 23.58
C MET A 268 12.34 -3.65 25.00
N VAL A 269 11.83 -2.60 25.63
CA VAL A 269 11.51 -2.59 27.07
C VAL A 269 10.01 -2.40 27.29
N ASP A 270 9.41 -3.25 28.10
CA ASP A 270 8.06 -3.03 28.64
C ASP A 270 8.22 -2.30 29.99
N LEU A 271 7.61 -1.12 30.13
CA LEU A 271 7.51 -0.40 31.40
C LEU A 271 6.10 -0.52 31.93
N GLU A 272 5.93 -1.15 33.09
CA GLU A 272 4.64 -1.22 33.75
C GLU A 272 4.42 0.03 34.61
N VAL A 273 3.26 0.65 34.45
CA VAL A 273 2.94 1.95 35.08
C VAL A 273 1.55 1.89 35.65
N ASP A 274 1.42 2.28 36.92
CA ASP A 274 0.14 2.51 37.58
C ASP A 274 -0.35 3.93 37.25
N PRO A 275 -1.45 4.09 36.50
CA PRO A 275 -1.96 5.41 36.17
C PRO A 275 -2.73 6.08 37.33
N GLY A 276 -3.00 5.36 38.43
CA GLY A 276 -3.78 5.85 39.58
C GLY A 276 -3.03 6.74 40.57
N VAL A 277 -1.71 6.91 40.41
CA VAL A 277 -0.84 7.67 41.35
C VAL A 277 -0.99 9.20 41.25
N GLY A 278 -1.91 9.68 40.42
CA GLY A 278 -2.14 11.11 40.14
C GLY A 278 -1.18 11.68 39.09
N PRO A 279 -1.57 12.73 38.33
CA PRO A 279 -0.85 13.13 37.11
C PRO A 279 0.61 13.55 37.33
N ARG A 280 0.89 14.29 38.41
CA ARG A 280 2.26 14.76 38.71
C ARG A 280 3.21 13.62 39.07
N ALA A 281 2.76 12.68 39.89
CA ALA A 281 3.57 11.53 40.27
C ALA A 281 3.74 10.57 39.08
N LEU A 282 2.70 10.42 38.25
CA LEU A 282 2.75 9.64 37.01
C LEU A 282 3.80 10.19 36.04
N GLU A 283 3.79 11.51 35.81
CA GLU A 283 4.78 12.16 34.93
C GLU A 283 6.21 12.02 35.46
N ALA A 284 6.41 12.25 36.76
CA ALA A 284 7.72 12.11 37.40
C ALA A 284 8.24 10.67 37.33
N GLY A 285 7.41 9.68 37.67
CA GLY A 285 7.78 8.26 37.63
C GLY A 285 8.08 7.77 36.22
N LEU A 286 7.32 8.23 35.21
CA LEU A 286 7.60 7.96 33.81
C LEU A 286 8.95 8.56 33.39
N ARG A 287 9.22 9.82 33.74
CA ARG A 287 10.49 10.50 33.43
C ARG A 287 11.69 9.78 34.04
N ASP A 288 11.59 9.44 35.32
CA ASP A 288 12.66 8.74 36.04
C ASP A 288 12.90 7.37 35.41
N SER A 289 11.84 6.59 35.17
CA SER A 289 11.93 5.27 34.55
C SER A 289 12.58 5.35 33.16
N LEU A 290 12.15 6.27 32.31
CA LEU A 290 12.71 6.47 30.97
C LEU A 290 14.18 6.90 31.01
N SER A 291 14.59 7.69 32.00
CA SER A 291 15.97 8.19 32.13
C SER A 291 17.00 7.10 32.47
N THR A 292 16.54 5.98 33.04
CA THR A 292 17.39 4.83 33.40
C THR A 292 17.63 3.86 32.23
N LEU A 293 16.86 3.97 31.15
CA LEU A 293 16.96 3.08 30.00
C LEU A 293 18.02 3.56 29.00
N ASP A 294 18.47 2.66 28.13
CA ASP A 294 19.29 3.03 26.97
C ASP A 294 18.55 4.13 26.17
N PRO A 295 19.19 5.28 25.84
CA PRO A 295 18.56 6.39 25.13
C PRO A 295 18.00 6.04 23.74
N ARG A 296 18.41 4.90 23.18
CA ARG A 296 17.88 4.31 21.95
C ARG A 296 16.92 3.16 22.26
N SER A 297 16.33 3.02 23.45
CA SER A 297 15.35 1.95 23.67
C SER A 297 14.08 2.16 22.84
N VAL A 298 13.43 1.05 22.48
CA VAL A 298 12.04 1.02 22.03
C VAL A 298 11.20 0.62 23.23
N VAL A 299 10.47 1.58 23.79
CA VAL A 299 9.75 1.45 25.06
C VAL A 299 8.26 1.33 24.81
N ARG A 300 7.63 0.36 25.46
CA ARG A 300 6.18 0.21 25.53
C ARG A 300 5.73 0.37 26.97
N VAL A 301 5.05 1.48 27.24
CA VAL A 301 4.39 1.75 28.51
C VAL A 301 3.11 0.91 28.57
N ARG A 302 3.01 0.05 29.56
CA ARG A 302 1.86 -0.82 29.83
C ARG A 302 1.17 -0.34 31.09
N LEU A 303 -0.11 -0.02 30.99
CA LEU A 303 -0.89 0.39 32.15
C LEU A 303 -1.36 -0.84 32.93
N THR A 304 -1.16 -0.81 34.25
CA THR A 304 -1.61 -1.88 35.16
C THR A 304 -3.10 -1.79 35.48
N ALA A 305 -3.71 -0.62 35.28
CA ALA A 305 -5.12 -0.34 35.49
C ALA A 305 -5.68 0.60 34.41
N GLU A 306 -6.99 0.85 34.45
CA GLU A 306 -7.64 1.88 33.63
C GLU A 306 -7.21 3.28 34.10
N PRO A 307 -6.60 4.11 33.24
CA PRO A 307 -6.20 5.45 33.60
C PRO A 307 -7.42 6.32 33.89
N PRO A 308 -7.41 7.04 35.03
CA PRO A 308 -8.45 8.00 35.32
C PRO A 308 -8.35 9.19 34.33
N PRO A 309 -9.45 9.94 34.10
CA PRO A 309 -9.49 11.02 33.09
C PRO A 309 -8.35 12.04 33.21
N GLU A 310 -7.93 12.35 34.44
CA GLU A 310 -6.83 13.27 34.75
C GLU A 310 -5.44 12.75 34.33
N ALA A 311 -5.25 11.45 34.15
CA ALA A 311 -3.99 10.84 33.71
C ALA A 311 -3.83 10.87 32.18
N LEU A 312 -4.93 10.98 31.42
CA LEU A 312 -4.92 10.92 29.96
C LEU A 312 -4.02 11.98 29.29
N PRO A 313 -3.93 13.24 29.77
CA PRO A 313 -3.01 14.22 29.20
C PRO A 313 -1.54 13.78 29.26
N VAL A 314 -1.12 13.17 30.38
CA VAL A 314 0.26 12.68 30.61
C VAL A 314 0.56 11.44 29.77
N LEU A 315 -0.45 10.60 29.53
CA LEU A 315 -0.33 9.37 28.74
C LEU A 315 -0.50 9.57 27.23
N SER A 316 -0.73 10.81 26.79
CA SER A 316 -0.84 11.14 25.37
C SER A 316 0.48 10.89 24.64
N ALA A 317 0.40 10.53 23.35
CA ALA A 317 1.62 10.30 22.55
C ALA A 317 2.58 11.50 22.51
N PRO A 318 2.11 12.77 22.41
CA PRO A 318 3.00 13.94 22.53
C PRO A 318 3.67 14.05 23.90
N ALA A 319 2.92 13.83 24.99
CA ALA A 319 3.45 13.92 26.35
C ALA A 319 4.51 12.85 26.62
N LEU A 320 4.24 11.58 26.28
CA LEU A 320 5.21 10.50 26.43
C LEU A 320 6.49 10.75 25.63
N ARG A 321 6.39 11.32 24.42
CA ARG A 321 7.56 11.70 23.62
C ARG A 321 8.33 12.88 24.21
N ALA A 322 7.65 13.83 24.86
CA ALA A 322 8.31 14.95 25.52
C ALA A 322 9.09 14.52 26.78
N LEU A 323 8.72 13.39 27.39
CA LEU A 323 9.42 12.82 28.55
C LEU A 323 10.64 11.98 28.18
N ALA A 324 10.79 11.61 26.90
CA ALA A 324 11.83 10.71 26.43
C ALA A 324 12.87 11.45 25.56
N PRO A 325 14.13 10.96 25.48
CA PRO A 325 15.09 11.45 24.50
C PRO A 325 14.54 11.33 23.07
N ALA A 326 14.94 12.25 22.18
CA ALA A 326 14.48 12.24 20.79
C ALA A 326 14.83 10.95 20.01
N SER A 327 15.86 10.22 20.47
CA SER A 327 16.30 8.94 19.93
C SER A 327 15.50 7.73 20.46
N MET A 328 14.62 7.93 21.44
CA MET A 328 13.84 6.86 22.07
C MET A 328 12.45 6.76 21.47
N ASP A 329 12.03 5.55 21.11
CA ASP A 329 10.68 5.32 20.61
C ASP A 329 9.77 4.88 21.75
N VAL A 330 8.85 5.74 22.18
CA VAL A 330 7.91 5.44 23.29
C VAL A 330 6.48 5.30 22.76
N SER A 331 5.81 4.23 23.18
CA SER A 331 4.42 3.93 22.84
C SER A 331 3.62 3.50 24.07
N LEU A 332 2.31 3.76 24.06
CA LEU A 332 1.38 3.30 25.09
C LEU A 332 0.64 2.04 24.61
N ALA A 333 0.50 1.06 25.49
CA ALA A 333 -0.34 -0.10 25.27
C ALA A 333 -1.30 -0.29 26.46
N TRP A 334 -2.60 -0.23 26.18
CA TRP A 334 -3.65 -0.49 27.16
C TRP A 334 -4.78 -1.30 26.52
N ARG A 335 -5.28 -2.32 27.21
CA ARG A 335 -6.44 -3.11 26.82
C ARG A 335 -7.66 -2.58 27.59
N SER A 336 -8.59 -1.92 26.89
CA SER A 336 -9.94 -1.71 27.41
C SER A 336 -10.64 -3.07 27.53
N ARG A 337 -11.23 -3.40 28.69
CA ARG A 337 -12.07 -4.59 28.84
C ARG A 337 -13.25 -4.53 27.84
N PRO A 338 -13.69 -5.66 27.25
CA PRO A 338 -15.02 -5.72 26.64
C PRO A 338 -16.06 -5.47 27.75
N VAL A 339 -17.08 -4.67 27.45
CA VAL A 339 -18.26 -4.56 28.32
C VAL A 339 -18.86 -5.96 28.45
N ALA A 340 -18.95 -6.44 29.69
CA ALA A 340 -19.61 -7.70 30.01
C ALA A 340 -21.12 -7.56 29.76
N THR A 341 -21.67 -8.42 28.92
CA THR A 341 -23.07 -8.84 29.01
C THR A 341 -23.05 -10.34 29.25
N ASP A 342 -23.27 -10.72 30.51
CA ASP A 342 -23.51 -12.11 30.91
C ASP A 342 -24.87 -12.60 30.41
N ASP A 343 -24.85 -13.87 29.99
CA ASP A 343 -25.91 -14.89 29.98
C ASP A 343 -27.14 -14.77 29.05
N LEU A 344 -27.12 -15.50 27.92
CA LEU A 344 -27.70 -16.85 27.80
C LEU A 344 -27.56 -17.45 26.38
N ALA A 345 -27.56 -18.77 26.35
CA ALA A 345 -27.20 -19.66 25.25
C ALA A 345 -28.35 -19.97 24.26
N VAL A 346 -27.93 -20.39 23.05
CA VAL A 346 -28.57 -21.38 22.14
C VAL A 346 -29.73 -20.95 21.20
N SER A 347 -29.49 -21.22 19.91
CA SER A 347 -30.41 -21.39 18.73
C SER A 347 -31.03 -20.19 17.98
N ARG A 348 -30.83 -20.20 16.64
CA ARG A 348 -31.71 -19.64 15.59
C ARG A 348 -33.10 -20.32 15.62
N PRO A 349 -34.13 -19.92 14.83
CA PRO A 349 -34.44 -18.67 14.11
C PRO A 349 -35.84 -18.09 14.47
N GLY A 350 -36.17 -16.86 14.08
CA GLY A 350 -37.60 -16.45 13.99
C GLY A 350 -37.92 -14.99 14.32
N THR A 351 -38.30 -14.26 13.27
CA THR A 351 -39.46 -13.38 13.13
C THR A 351 -40.09 -12.65 14.33
N THR A 352 -40.55 -11.43 14.01
CA THR A 352 -41.60 -10.60 14.65
C THR A 352 -41.12 -9.76 15.85
N SER A 353 -40.92 -8.45 15.69
CA SER A 353 -41.90 -7.35 15.59
C SER A 353 -42.17 -6.68 16.94
N ARG A 354 -42.29 -5.33 16.87
CA ARG A 354 -42.95 -4.37 17.78
C ARG A 354 -41.99 -3.44 18.54
N PRO A 355 -42.45 -2.24 18.94
CA PRO A 355 -43.15 -1.25 18.13
C PRO A 355 -42.63 0.17 18.43
N SER A 356 -43.12 1.09 17.60
CA SER A 356 -43.07 2.54 17.76
C SER A 356 -43.39 3.05 19.18
N SER A 357 -42.74 4.15 19.58
CA SER A 357 -43.48 5.27 20.15
C SER A 357 -42.85 6.60 19.73
N ARG A 358 -43.62 7.31 18.90
CA ARG A 358 -43.44 8.70 18.52
C ARG A 358 -43.60 9.60 19.74
N ARG A 359 -42.84 10.69 19.80
CA ARG A 359 -43.41 11.99 20.20
C ARG A 359 -42.89 13.08 19.28
N ALA A 360 -43.85 13.78 18.68
CA ALA A 360 -43.71 14.84 17.70
C ALA A 360 -43.44 16.21 18.38
N PRO A 361 -43.03 17.23 17.61
CA PRO A 361 -42.41 18.45 18.11
C PRO A 361 -43.38 19.64 18.22
N GLY A 362 -43.00 20.64 19.02
CA GLY A 362 -43.66 21.95 19.08
C GLY A 362 -43.08 22.92 18.02
N PRO A 363 -43.92 23.75 17.37
CA PRO A 363 -43.51 24.58 16.24
C PRO A 363 -43.11 26.00 16.67
N ARG A 364 -42.22 26.64 15.91
CA ARG A 364 -42.18 28.10 15.79
C ARG A 364 -41.89 28.52 14.34
N THR A 365 -42.86 29.26 13.81
CA THR A 365 -42.97 29.86 12.48
C THR A 365 -42.52 31.34 12.52
N PRO A 366 -42.51 32.11 11.41
CA PRO A 366 -41.29 32.68 10.86
C PRO A 366 -41.30 34.22 10.80
N ALA A 367 -40.21 34.83 10.33
CA ALA A 367 -40.24 36.21 9.84
C ALA A 367 -39.60 36.31 8.46
N ARG A 368 -40.36 36.93 7.56
CA ARG A 368 -40.11 37.13 6.12
C ARG A 368 -39.50 38.53 5.84
N PRO A 369 -39.11 38.83 4.59
CA PRO A 369 -37.98 39.69 4.21
C PRO A 369 -38.43 41.06 3.66
N ARG A 370 -37.48 41.89 3.18
CA ARG A 370 -37.68 42.93 2.12
C ARG A 370 -36.34 43.59 1.65
N PRO A 371 -36.29 44.36 0.54
CA PRO A 371 -35.59 43.91 -0.69
C PRO A 371 -34.75 44.96 -1.48
N ARG A 372 -34.09 44.47 -2.55
CA ARG A 372 -33.81 45.06 -3.91
C ARG A 372 -33.16 46.44 -4.10
N GLY A 373 -32.21 46.50 -5.05
CA GLY A 373 -31.86 47.69 -5.85
C GLY A 373 -30.83 47.40 -6.98
N PRO A 374 -31.09 47.71 -8.28
CA PRO A 374 -30.30 47.25 -9.43
C PRO A 374 -29.59 48.37 -10.24
N GLY A 375 -28.76 47.96 -11.21
CA GLY A 375 -28.32 48.76 -12.38
C GLY A 375 -26.81 48.66 -12.63
N SER A 376 -26.25 48.78 -13.82
CA SER A 376 -26.71 48.82 -15.23
C SER A 376 -25.43 48.95 -16.08
N SER A 377 -25.31 48.19 -17.18
CA SER A 377 -24.40 48.49 -18.31
C SER A 377 -25.19 49.32 -19.34
N PRO A 378 -24.62 50.16 -20.25
CA PRO A 378 -24.04 49.63 -21.51
C PRO A 378 -23.02 50.53 -22.28
N ARG A 379 -22.29 49.94 -23.25
CA ARG A 379 -22.21 50.30 -24.71
C ARG A 379 -20.83 50.07 -25.36
N ARG A 380 -20.90 49.53 -26.58
CA ARG A 380 -19.82 49.28 -27.56
C ARG A 380 -19.76 50.37 -28.64
N GLY A 381 -18.57 50.59 -29.20
CA GLY A 381 -18.25 51.30 -30.46
C GLY A 381 -16.90 50.79 -31.01
N PRO A 382 -16.55 51.02 -32.29
CA PRO A 382 -16.03 49.98 -33.20
C PRO A 382 -14.49 49.89 -33.36
N LEU A 383 -14.12 48.82 -34.09
CA LEU A 383 -12.83 48.18 -34.34
C LEU A 383 -11.78 49.02 -35.09
N ASP A 384 -10.51 48.82 -34.73
CA ASP A 384 -9.35 48.74 -35.64
C ASP A 384 -8.44 47.57 -35.20
N PRO A 385 -7.68 46.94 -36.13
CA PRO A 385 -7.06 45.64 -35.90
C PRO A 385 -5.66 45.77 -35.28
N ASP A 386 -5.47 45.22 -34.09
CA ASP A 386 -4.16 45.05 -33.46
C ASP A 386 -3.57 43.66 -33.83
N PRO A 387 -2.23 43.52 -33.84
CA PRO A 387 -1.52 42.42 -34.46
C PRO A 387 -1.73 41.11 -33.69
N GLU A 388 -1.81 40.00 -34.42
CA GLU A 388 -2.01 38.65 -33.88
C GLU A 388 -0.94 38.26 -32.85
N GLY A 389 -1.23 38.52 -31.58
CA GLY A 389 -0.71 37.74 -30.47
C GLY A 389 -1.41 36.38 -30.41
N PRO A 390 -0.79 35.34 -29.82
CA PRO A 390 -1.45 34.04 -29.67
C PRO A 390 -2.79 34.23 -28.94
N PRO A 391 -3.87 33.51 -29.34
CA PRO A 391 -5.20 33.74 -28.80
C PRO A 391 -5.16 33.64 -27.28
N ASN A 392 -5.79 34.60 -26.60
CA ASN A 392 -5.92 34.62 -25.14
C ASN A 392 -6.73 33.39 -24.70
N ARG A 393 -6.05 32.26 -24.48
CA ARG A 393 -6.66 30.97 -24.15
C ARG A 393 -7.12 30.99 -22.70
N SER A 394 -8.38 30.62 -22.48
CA SER A 394 -8.93 30.44 -21.12
C SER A 394 -8.05 29.51 -20.30
N MET A 395 -7.80 29.89 -19.04
CA MET A 395 -7.04 29.08 -18.09
C MET A 395 -7.72 27.73 -17.83
N SER A 396 -9.06 27.70 -17.78
CA SER A 396 -9.88 26.51 -17.61
C SER A 396 -10.46 26.01 -18.94
N LEU A 397 -10.59 24.68 -19.04
CA LEU A 397 -11.23 24.02 -20.17
C LEU A 397 -12.76 24.01 -20.03
N PRO A 398 -13.52 24.03 -21.14
CA PRO A 398 -14.97 23.98 -21.09
C PRO A 398 -15.46 22.64 -20.53
N PRO A 399 -16.64 22.60 -19.89
CA PRO A 399 -17.23 21.35 -19.42
C PRO A 399 -17.58 20.40 -20.57
N ILE A 400 -17.61 19.11 -20.28
CA ILE A 400 -18.04 18.04 -21.19
C ILE A 400 -19.55 17.87 -21.03
N ARG A 401 -20.30 17.99 -22.13
CA ARG A 401 -21.75 17.73 -22.15
C ARG A 401 -22.01 16.24 -22.32
N LEU A 402 -22.58 15.59 -21.31
CA LEU A 402 -22.87 14.15 -21.31
C LEU A 402 -24.32 13.89 -20.85
N ALA A 403 -25.15 13.33 -21.72
CA ALA A 403 -26.57 13.05 -21.44
C ALA A 403 -27.34 14.24 -20.80
N GLY A 404 -27.08 15.47 -21.27
CA GLY A 404 -27.72 16.68 -20.73
C GLY A 404 -27.12 17.21 -19.41
N VAL A 405 -26.03 16.62 -18.93
CA VAL A 405 -25.28 17.05 -17.75
C VAL A 405 -23.99 17.76 -18.18
N ASP A 406 -23.70 18.91 -17.55
CA ASP A 406 -22.41 19.59 -17.71
C ASP A 406 -21.42 19.01 -16.70
N VAL A 407 -20.45 18.26 -17.21
CA VAL A 407 -19.42 17.59 -16.42
C VAL A 407 -18.16 18.46 -16.44
N PRO A 408 -17.61 18.88 -15.28
CA PRO A 408 -16.36 19.60 -15.24
C PRO A 408 -15.22 18.83 -15.93
N SER A 409 -14.39 19.53 -16.69
CA SER A 409 -13.27 18.93 -17.44
C SER A 409 -12.15 18.38 -16.55
N PHE A 410 -12.21 18.59 -15.24
CA PHE A 410 -11.22 18.17 -14.26
C PHE A 410 -11.91 17.96 -12.91
N LEU A 411 -11.71 16.79 -12.28
CA LEU A 411 -12.24 16.50 -10.94
C LEU A 411 -11.16 16.55 -9.86
N TYR A 412 -11.56 16.97 -8.66
CA TYR A 412 -10.77 16.87 -7.44
C TYR A 412 -11.10 15.56 -6.70
N GLY A 413 -10.12 14.66 -6.60
CA GLY A 413 -10.27 13.36 -5.95
C GLY A 413 -9.93 13.40 -4.45
N THR A 414 -10.79 12.85 -3.60
CA THR A 414 -10.66 13.00 -2.13
C THR A 414 -10.05 11.79 -1.41
N ALA A 415 -9.51 10.81 -2.15
CA ALA A 415 -8.87 9.65 -1.55
C ALA A 415 -7.64 10.03 -0.71
N TRP A 416 -7.39 9.25 0.36
CA TRP A 416 -6.20 9.31 1.23
C TRP A 416 -5.98 10.64 1.95
N LYS A 417 -7.09 11.29 2.35
CA LYS A 417 -7.10 12.58 3.05
C LYS A 417 -7.55 12.49 4.50
N GLU A 418 -8.28 11.44 4.88
CA GLU A 418 -8.77 11.20 6.25
C GLU A 418 -9.43 12.47 6.84
N GLU A 419 -8.95 12.97 7.98
CA GLU A 419 -9.50 14.15 8.66
C GLU A 419 -9.28 15.45 7.87
N GLU A 420 -8.28 15.52 7.00
CA GLU A 420 -8.00 16.70 6.17
C GLU A 420 -8.98 16.86 4.99
N THR A 421 -9.89 15.90 4.79
CA THR A 421 -10.80 15.88 3.64
C THR A 421 -11.64 17.15 3.53
N GLU A 422 -12.17 17.66 4.64
CA GLU A 422 -12.97 18.89 4.65
C GLU A 422 -12.13 20.09 4.22
N ARG A 423 -11.01 20.34 4.91
CA ARG A 423 -10.14 21.48 4.65
C ARG A 423 -9.63 21.49 3.20
N LEU A 424 -9.22 20.33 2.70
CA LEU A 424 -8.69 20.19 1.34
C LEU A 424 -9.76 20.33 0.26
N THR A 425 -10.98 19.83 0.53
CA THR A 425 -12.11 20.02 -0.39
C THR A 425 -12.49 21.49 -0.47
N ARG A 426 -12.53 22.21 0.66
CA ARG A 426 -12.75 23.66 0.70
C ARG A 426 -11.70 24.40 -0.13
N LEU A 427 -10.42 24.09 0.06
CA LEU A 427 -9.34 24.69 -0.73
C LEU A 427 -9.46 24.43 -2.23
N ALA A 428 -9.89 23.22 -2.61
CA ALA A 428 -10.13 22.90 -4.02
C ALA A 428 -11.27 23.73 -4.61
N LEU A 429 -12.38 23.90 -3.87
CA LEU A 429 -13.51 24.75 -4.29
C LEU A 429 -13.09 26.21 -4.43
N GLU A 430 -12.31 26.73 -3.47
CA GLU A 430 -11.71 28.08 -3.49
C GLU A 430 -10.76 28.27 -4.67
N ALA A 431 -9.99 27.24 -5.03
CA ALA A 431 -9.11 27.27 -6.19
C ALA A 431 -9.86 27.26 -7.54
N GLY A 432 -11.15 26.89 -7.54
CA GLY A 432 -11.99 26.88 -8.73
C GLY A 432 -12.47 25.50 -9.18
N PHE A 433 -12.18 24.42 -8.46
CA PHE A 433 -12.75 23.11 -8.78
C PHE A 433 -14.27 23.15 -8.63
N ARG A 434 -14.96 22.49 -9.55
CA ARG A 434 -16.42 22.31 -9.52
C ARG A 434 -16.83 20.83 -9.53
N GLY A 435 -15.91 19.93 -9.88
CA GLY A 435 -16.14 18.50 -9.80
C GLY A 435 -15.38 17.87 -8.65
N ILE A 436 -16.08 17.14 -7.79
CA ILE A 436 -15.50 16.43 -6.63
C ILE A 436 -15.78 14.93 -6.77
N ASP A 437 -14.72 14.12 -6.72
CA ASP A 437 -14.77 12.66 -6.74
C ASP A 437 -14.42 12.10 -5.36
N THR A 438 -15.38 11.41 -4.74
CA THR A 438 -15.24 10.75 -3.44
C THR A 438 -15.75 9.30 -3.52
N ALA A 439 -15.87 8.59 -2.41
CA ALA A 439 -16.49 7.26 -2.37
C ALA A 439 -17.07 6.99 -0.97
N ASN A 440 -18.16 6.23 -0.89
CA ASN A 440 -18.67 5.73 0.38
C ASN A 440 -17.86 4.50 0.84
N GLN A 441 -16.56 4.73 1.06
CA GLN A 441 -15.59 3.74 1.45
C GLN A 441 -14.61 4.31 2.48
N ARG A 442 -14.84 4.05 3.77
CA ARG A 442 -14.04 4.64 4.86
C ARG A 442 -12.58 4.21 4.88
N ARG A 443 -12.23 3.12 4.18
CA ARG A 443 -10.86 2.66 4.00
C ARG A 443 -9.94 3.73 3.41
N HIS A 444 -10.44 4.55 2.49
CA HIS A 444 -9.64 5.57 1.80
C HIS A 444 -10.28 6.96 1.74
N TYR A 445 -11.58 7.08 2.03
CA TYR A 445 -12.37 8.29 1.80
C TYR A 445 -13.12 8.73 3.06
N PHE A 446 -13.47 10.02 3.11
CA PHE A 446 -14.32 10.59 4.17
C PHE A 446 -15.40 11.51 3.57
N GLU A 447 -16.52 10.94 3.12
CA GLU A 447 -17.60 11.70 2.47
C GLU A 447 -18.18 12.80 3.35
N ALA A 448 -18.34 12.56 4.65
CA ALA A 448 -18.92 13.57 5.54
C ALA A 448 -18.08 14.86 5.58
N GLY A 449 -16.75 14.75 5.47
CA GLY A 449 -15.86 15.91 5.33
C GLY A 449 -16.05 16.64 4.00
N VAL A 450 -16.33 15.92 2.91
CA VAL A 450 -16.70 16.54 1.62
C VAL A 450 -18.01 17.31 1.76
N GLY A 451 -19.02 16.68 2.37
CA GLY A 451 -20.31 17.34 2.61
C GLY A 451 -20.21 18.58 3.49
N ALA A 452 -19.38 18.54 4.54
CA ALA A 452 -19.12 19.71 5.39
C ALA A 452 -18.54 20.87 4.58
N ALA A 453 -17.52 20.60 3.75
CA ALA A 453 -16.91 21.61 2.89
C ALA A 453 -17.89 22.18 1.85
N VAL A 454 -18.69 21.31 1.22
CA VAL A 454 -19.71 21.72 0.23
C VAL A 454 -20.79 22.59 0.88
N ARG A 455 -21.33 22.18 2.03
CA ARG A 455 -22.33 22.98 2.77
C ARG A 455 -21.77 24.34 3.18
N ALA A 456 -20.55 24.38 3.70
CA ALA A 456 -19.88 25.63 4.06
C ALA A 456 -19.66 26.53 2.84
N ALA A 457 -19.24 25.98 1.70
CA ALA A 457 -19.02 26.73 0.47
C ALA A 457 -20.33 27.31 -0.10
N ILE A 458 -21.44 26.55 -0.04
CA ILE A 458 -22.76 27.03 -0.46
C ILE A 458 -23.27 28.11 0.50
N ALA A 459 -23.21 27.87 1.81
CA ALA A 459 -23.66 28.82 2.81
C ALA A 459 -22.85 30.14 2.77
N GLY A 460 -21.56 30.06 2.46
CA GLY A 460 -20.68 31.21 2.27
C GLY A 460 -20.80 31.89 0.90
N GLY A 461 -21.63 31.36 -0.02
CA GLY A 461 -21.83 31.93 -1.35
C GLY A 461 -20.68 31.72 -2.34
N LEU A 462 -19.74 30.83 -2.04
CA LEU A 462 -18.61 30.51 -2.93
C LEU A 462 -19.06 29.77 -4.19
N VAL A 463 -20.06 28.90 -4.07
CA VAL A 463 -20.64 28.10 -5.16
C VAL A 463 -22.12 27.87 -4.91
N ARG A 464 -22.88 27.60 -5.97
CA ARG A 464 -24.24 27.02 -5.86
C ARG A 464 -24.20 25.51 -6.06
N ARG A 465 -25.22 24.78 -5.56
CA ARG A 465 -25.29 23.31 -5.73
C ARG A 465 -25.34 22.89 -7.20
N ASP A 466 -26.02 23.65 -8.05
CA ASP A 466 -26.15 23.41 -9.50
C ASP A 466 -24.83 23.67 -10.27
N GLU A 467 -23.85 24.33 -9.65
CA GLU A 467 -22.51 24.52 -10.20
C GLU A 467 -21.55 23.39 -9.82
N LEU A 468 -21.95 22.50 -8.91
CA LEU A 468 -21.13 21.39 -8.44
C LEU A 468 -21.50 20.10 -9.15
N PHE A 469 -20.48 19.30 -9.43
CA PHE A 469 -20.59 17.93 -9.88
C PHE A 469 -20.05 17.01 -8.78
N LEU A 470 -20.93 16.31 -8.08
CA LEU A 470 -20.57 15.39 -7.00
C LEU A 470 -20.66 13.93 -7.48
N GLN A 471 -19.51 13.26 -7.48
CA GLN A 471 -19.38 11.85 -7.82
C GLN A 471 -18.98 11.03 -6.60
N THR A 472 -19.73 9.98 -6.30
CA THR A 472 -19.36 8.99 -5.26
C THR A 472 -19.55 7.56 -5.76
N LYS A 473 -19.25 6.56 -4.94
CA LYS A 473 -19.10 5.17 -5.36
C LYS A 473 -19.75 4.18 -4.40
N PHE A 474 -20.46 3.20 -4.97
CA PHE A 474 -20.83 1.97 -4.27
C PHE A 474 -19.63 1.03 -4.21
N THR A 475 -19.32 0.49 -3.03
CA THR A 475 -18.19 -0.43 -2.83
C THR A 475 -18.64 -1.67 -2.10
N TYR A 476 -18.39 -2.86 -2.65
CA TYR A 476 -18.65 -4.14 -1.98
C TYR A 476 -17.92 -4.26 -0.63
N VAL A 477 -18.44 -5.13 0.25
CA VAL A 477 -17.90 -5.37 1.61
C VAL A 477 -16.40 -5.65 1.61
N ARG A 478 -15.91 -6.48 0.69
CA ARG A 478 -14.47 -6.81 0.57
C ARG A 478 -13.57 -5.60 0.32
N GLY A 479 -14.13 -4.54 -0.26
CA GLY A 479 -13.45 -3.28 -0.52
C GLY A 479 -13.52 -2.32 0.67
N GLN A 480 -14.40 -2.56 1.63
CA GLN A 480 -14.58 -1.73 2.80
C GLN A 480 -13.59 -2.06 3.92
N ASP A 481 -13.53 -1.19 4.92
CA ASP A 481 -13.04 -1.57 6.25
C ASP A 481 -14.23 -1.92 7.17
N HIS A 482 -14.00 -2.04 8.48
CA HIS A 482 -15.03 -2.40 9.45
C HIS A 482 -16.19 -1.37 9.57
N ARG A 483 -16.02 -0.15 9.06
CA ARG A 483 -17.01 0.94 9.11
C ARG A 483 -17.85 0.92 7.84
N LEU A 484 -18.82 0.02 7.81
CA LEU A 484 -19.70 -0.19 6.66
C LEU A 484 -20.81 0.88 6.60
N PRO A 485 -21.14 1.40 5.41
CA PRO A 485 -22.24 2.35 5.23
C PRO A 485 -23.60 1.69 4.98
N TYR A 486 -23.69 0.37 5.17
CA TYR A 486 -24.87 -0.45 4.94
C TYR A 486 -24.73 -1.77 5.72
N ASP A 487 -25.84 -2.50 5.86
CA ASP A 487 -25.85 -3.82 6.49
C ASP A 487 -25.23 -4.86 5.55
N PRO A 488 -24.08 -5.48 5.88
CA PRO A 488 -23.43 -6.47 5.02
C PRO A 488 -24.25 -7.76 4.84
N ALA A 489 -25.23 -8.03 5.70
CA ALA A 489 -26.11 -9.18 5.61
C ALA A 489 -27.35 -8.93 4.74
N ALA A 490 -27.62 -7.67 4.37
CA ALA A 490 -28.75 -7.33 3.51
C ALA A 490 -28.52 -7.82 2.06
N PRO A 491 -29.58 -8.05 1.26
CA PRO A 491 -29.45 -8.31 -0.17
C PRO A 491 -28.67 -7.20 -0.89
N LEU A 492 -27.95 -7.51 -1.97
CA LEU A 492 -27.05 -6.55 -2.63
C LEU A 492 -27.79 -5.30 -3.11
N ALA A 493 -28.98 -5.45 -3.70
CA ALA A 493 -29.81 -4.30 -4.07
C ALA A 493 -30.14 -3.38 -2.87
N THR A 494 -30.37 -3.97 -1.68
CA THR A 494 -30.59 -3.22 -0.43
C THR A 494 -29.31 -2.56 0.05
N GLN A 495 -28.15 -3.23 -0.05
CA GLN A 495 -26.84 -2.64 0.27
C GLN A 495 -26.57 -1.40 -0.60
N VAL A 496 -26.86 -1.48 -1.90
CA VAL A 496 -26.72 -0.36 -2.84
C VAL A 496 -27.59 0.82 -2.40
N ARG A 497 -28.86 0.59 -2.08
CA ARG A 497 -29.77 1.64 -1.61
C ARG A 497 -29.32 2.25 -0.29
N GLN A 498 -28.94 1.44 0.70
CA GLN A 498 -28.43 1.91 1.99
C GLN A 498 -27.14 2.73 1.82
N SER A 499 -26.19 2.24 1.02
CA SER A 499 -24.96 2.98 0.70
C SER A 499 -25.26 4.31 0.02
N PHE A 500 -26.21 4.33 -0.92
CA PHE A 500 -26.61 5.54 -1.62
C PHE A 500 -27.26 6.56 -0.68
N THR A 501 -28.20 6.14 0.19
CA THR A 501 -28.79 7.00 1.22
C THR A 501 -27.72 7.55 2.16
N SER A 502 -26.80 6.71 2.63
CA SER A 502 -25.68 7.15 3.46
C SER A 502 -24.81 8.20 2.76
N SER A 503 -24.56 8.05 1.45
CA SER A 503 -23.83 9.07 0.68
C SER A 503 -24.59 10.40 0.58
N LEU A 504 -25.91 10.37 0.35
CA LEU A 504 -26.74 11.58 0.34
C LEU A 504 -26.66 12.31 1.69
N ASP A 505 -26.76 11.57 2.79
CA ASP A 505 -26.67 12.11 4.15
C ASP A 505 -25.28 12.71 4.44
N HIS A 506 -24.21 11.96 4.14
CA HIS A 506 -22.84 12.43 4.34
C HIS A 506 -22.56 13.72 3.55
N LEU A 507 -22.93 13.74 2.27
CA LEU A 507 -22.72 14.89 1.39
C LEU A 507 -23.70 16.03 1.68
N GLY A 508 -24.85 15.74 2.28
CA GLY A 508 -25.92 16.71 2.56
C GLY A 508 -26.59 17.20 1.27
N VAL A 509 -26.93 16.28 0.36
CA VAL A 509 -27.57 16.59 -0.93
C VAL A 509 -28.75 15.67 -1.19
N GLU A 510 -29.72 16.14 -1.99
CA GLU A 510 -30.92 15.36 -2.34
C GLU A 510 -30.69 14.40 -3.52
N ALA A 511 -29.70 14.71 -4.37
CA ALA A 511 -29.32 13.91 -5.52
C ALA A 511 -27.83 14.02 -5.83
N LEU A 512 -27.29 12.95 -6.43
CA LEU A 512 -25.91 12.87 -6.92
C LEU A 512 -25.84 13.24 -8.40
N ASP A 513 -24.70 13.79 -8.83
CA ASP A 513 -24.44 13.98 -10.26
C ASP A 513 -23.94 12.70 -10.92
N SER A 514 -23.17 11.88 -10.19
CA SER A 514 -22.68 10.59 -10.67
C SER A 514 -22.54 9.56 -9.55
N TYR A 515 -22.98 8.33 -9.82
CA TYR A 515 -22.82 7.19 -8.91
C TYR A 515 -22.09 6.04 -9.61
N VAL A 516 -20.96 5.62 -9.05
CA VAL A 516 -20.02 4.71 -9.71
C VAL A 516 -19.94 3.37 -8.96
N LEU A 517 -19.99 2.25 -9.69
CA LEU A 517 -19.60 0.95 -9.14
C LEU A 517 -18.07 0.96 -8.95
N HIS A 518 -17.58 0.97 -7.71
CA HIS A 518 -16.15 1.19 -7.41
C HIS A 518 -15.24 0.07 -7.92
N GLY A 519 -15.79 -1.09 -8.22
CA GLY A 519 -15.08 -2.24 -8.77
C GLY A 519 -16.04 -3.42 -8.94
N PRO A 520 -15.83 -4.31 -9.92
CA PRO A 520 -16.56 -5.57 -9.99
C PRO A 520 -16.36 -6.42 -8.74
N SER A 521 -17.21 -7.42 -8.56
CA SER A 521 -17.18 -8.40 -7.48
C SER A 521 -16.02 -9.40 -7.59
N THR A 522 -15.34 -9.48 -8.73
CA THR A 522 -14.18 -10.35 -8.99
C THR A 522 -13.12 -9.62 -9.83
N GLY A 523 -11.91 -10.15 -9.89
CA GLY A 523 -10.85 -9.60 -10.75
C GLY A 523 -10.95 -10.01 -12.23
N ARG A 524 -11.88 -10.90 -12.58
CA ARG A 524 -12.11 -11.41 -13.94
C ARG A 524 -13.59 -11.71 -14.14
N GLY A 525 -14.12 -11.28 -15.29
CA GLY A 525 -15.54 -11.45 -15.63
C GLY A 525 -16.48 -10.62 -14.76
N LEU A 526 -17.76 -10.64 -15.10
CA LEU A 526 -18.84 -10.12 -14.25
C LEU A 526 -19.61 -11.29 -13.67
N THR A 527 -20.06 -11.16 -12.43
CA THR A 527 -20.88 -12.17 -11.77
C THR A 527 -22.36 -11.76 -11.75
N ARG A 528 -23.22 -12.65 -11.25
CA ARG A 528 -24.62 -12.32 -10.97
C ARG A 528 -24.75 -11.17 -9.97
N ASP A 529 -23.82 -11.06 -9.02
CA ASP A 529 -23.80 -9.98 -8.03
C ASP A 529 -23.59 -8.62 -8.69
N ASP A 530 -22.68 -8.56 -9.68
CA ASP A 530 -22.43 -7.34 -10.46
C ASP A 530 -23.66 -6.92 -11.28
N HIS A 531 -24.38 -7.89 -11.84
CA HIS A 531 -25.63 -7.64 -12.55
C HIS A 531 -26.73 -7.12 -11.61
N GLU A 532 -26.88 -7.69 -10.42
CA GLU A 532 -27.84 -7.24 -9.41
C GLU A 532 -27.53 -5.82 -8.92
N VAL A 533 -26.26 -5.57 -8.57
CA VAL A 533 -25.80 -4.25 -8.14
C VAL A 533 -26.02 -3.21 -9.24
N TRP A 534 -25.68 -3.53 -10.50
CA TRP A 534 -25.91 -2.60 -11.60
C TRP A 534 -27.39 -2.30 -11.79
N ARG A 535 -28.28 -3.30 -11.75
CA ARG A 535 -29.74 -3.10 -11.83
C ARG A 535 -30.26 -2.21 -10.71
N ALA A 536 -29.74 -2.36 -9.48
CA ALA A 536 -30.10 -1.48 -8.38
C ALA A 536 -29.65 -0.03 -8.62
N MET A 537 -28.46 0.17 -9.21
CA MET A 537 -27.99 1.50 -9.61
C MET A 537 -28.83 2.10 -10.75
N GLU A 538 -29.27 1.30 -11.72
CA GLU A 538 -30.21 1.73 -12.78
C GLU A 538 -31.54 2.20 -12.20
N ALA A 539 -32.07 1.50 -11.19
CA ALA A 539 -33.29 1.91 -10.50
C ALA A 539 -33.11 3.28 -9.81
N LEU A 540 -32.00 3.49 -9.09
CA LEU A 540 -31.69 4.78 -8.47
C LEU A 540 -31.55 5.92 -9.49
N HIS A 541 -31.03 5.62 -10.68
CA HIS A 541 -30.99 6.58 -11.79
C HIS A 541 -32.41 6.90 -12.31
N GLY A 542 -33.23 5.88 -12.54
CA GLY A 542 -34.62 6.05 -12.99
C GLY A 542 -35.52 6.78 -11.98
N GLU A 543 -35.21 6.67 -10.69
CA GLU A 543 -35.86 7.40 -9.59
C GLU A 543 -35.39 8.86 -9.49
N GLY A 544 -34.39 9.28 -10.29
CA GLY A 544 -33.84 10.64 -10.28
C GLY A 544 -32.80 10.89 -9.17
N GLY A 545 -32.40 9.86 -8.42
CA GLY A 545 -31.42 10.00 -7.34
C GLY A 545 -30.00 10.28 -7.84
N THR A 546 -29.64 9.80 -9.03
CA THR A 546 -28.35 10.10 -9.67
C THR A 546 -28.52 10.38 -11.15
N ARG A 547 -27.81 11.39 -11.67
CA ARG A 547 -27.92 11.82 -13.08
C ARG A 547 -27.12 10.94 -14.03
N LEU A 548 -25.95 10.46 -13.60
CA LEU A 548 -25.06 9.62 -14.39
C LEU A 548 -24.65 8.37 -13.59
N LEU A 549 -24.38 7.28 -14.31
CA LEU A 549 -23.82 6.06 -13.75
C LEU A 549 -22.41 5.82 -14.30
N GLY A 550 -21.55 5.20 -13.50
CA GLY A 550 -20.23 4.80 -13.97
C GLY A 550 -19.75 3.50 -13.36
N VAL A 551 -18.64 3.01 -13.87
CA VAL A 551 -17.94 1.83 -13.35
C VAL A 551 -16.46 2.14 -13.18
N SER A 552 -15.80 1.50 -12.22
CA SER A 552 -14.37 1.70 -11.94
C SER A 552 -13.64 0.36 -11.84
N ASN A 553 -12.33 0.37 -12.08
CA ASN A 553 -11.43 -0.78 -11.95
C ASN A 553 -11.87 -2.01 -12.77
N VAL A 554 -12.22 -1.79 -14.05
CA VAL A 554 -12.67 -2.84 -14.99
C VAL A 554 -11.64 -3.11 -16.08
N SER A 555 -11.53 -4.37 -16.50
CA SER A 555 -10.89 -4.71 -17.77
C SER A 555 -11.78 -4.38 -18.97
N LEU A 556 -11.21 -4.40 -20.18
CA LEU A 556 -11.98 -4.24 -21.42
C LEU A 556 -13.09 -5.29 -21.56
N ASP A 557 -12.79 -6.56 -21.25
CA ASP A 557 -13.78 -7.64 -21.34
C ASP A 557 -14.95 -7.44 -20.36
N GLN A 558 -14.65 -7.03 -19.12
CA GLN A 558 -15.68 -6.72 -18.13
C GLN A 558 -16.52 -5.52 -18.55
N LEU A 559 -15.88 -4.49 -19.13
CA LEU A 559 -16.56 -3.32 -19.65
C LEU A 559 -17.50 -3.67 -20.81
N ALA A 560 -17.02 -4.46 -21.78
CA ALA A 560 -17.83 -4.92 -22.91
C ALA A 560 -19.02 -5.76 -22.44
N ALA A 561 -18.82 -6.68 -21.50
CA ALA A 561 -19.88 -7.47 -20.90
C ALA A 561 -20.92 -6.59 -20.19
N LEU A 562 -20.48 -5.59 -19.41
CA LEU A 562 -21.38 -4.65 -18.74
C LEU A 562 -22.18 -3.84 -19.75
N PHE A 563 -21.54 -3.33 -20.80
CA PHE A 563 -22.22 -2.60 -21.88
C PHE A 563 -23.24 -3.47 -22.60
N SER A 564 -22.98 -4.78 -22.76
CA SER A 564 -23.98 -5.69 -23.34
C SER A 564 -25.18 -5.91 -22.42
N PHE A 565 -24.97 -5.96 -21.11
CA PHE A 565 -26.01 -6.25 -20.12
C PHE A 565 -26.86 -5.02 -19.72
N ALA A 566 -26.21 -3.87 -19.56
CA ALA A 566 -26.79 -2.68 -18.96
C ALA A 566 -27.93 -2.07 -19.80
N GLY A 567 -29.06 -1.75 -19.16
CA GLY A 567 -30.12 -0.92 -19.72
C GLY A 567 -29.73 0.56 -19.74
N VAL A 568 -29.12 1.06 -18.67
CA VAL A 568 -28.50 2.40 -18.60
C VAL A 568 -27.00 2.20 -18.77
N LYS A 569 -26.44 2.62 -19.91
CA LYS A 569 -25.01 2.42 -20.18
C LYS A 569 -24.15 3.24 -19.21
N PRO A 570 -22.99 2.73 -18.77
CA PRO A 570 -22.04 3.52 -18.00
C PRO A 570 -21.65 4.78 -18.77
N ALA A 571 -21.92 5.95 -18.18
CA ALA A 571 -21.49 7.24 -18.70
C ALA A 571 -19.99 7.47 -18.44
N PHE A 572 -19.46 6.86 -17.36
CA PHE A 572 -18.05 6.93 -16.99
C PHE A 572 -17.42 5.57 -16.80
N VAL A 573 -16.14 5.48 -17.18
CA VAL A 573 -15.25 4.36 -16.84
C VAL A 573 -14.02 4.93 -16.13
N GLN A 574 -13.89 4.67 -14.84
CA GLN A 574 -12.83 5.23 -14.00
C GLN A 574 -11.76 4.19 -13.64
N ASN A 575 -10.60 4.23 -14.29
CA ASN A 575 -9.53 3.25 -14.07
C ASN A 575 -8.22 3.88 -13.58
N ARG A 576 -7.46 3.08 -12.82
CA ARG A 576 -6.07 3.41 -12.49
C ARG A 576 -5.27 3.26 -13.78
N CYS A 577 -4.75 4.37 -14.28
CA CYS A 577 -4.14 4.42 -15.59
C CYS A 577 -2.60 4.31 -15.49
N PHE A 578 -2.02 3.35 -16.23
CA PHE A 578 -0.57 3.10 -16.23
C PHE A 578 0.04 3.37 -17.62
N ALA A 579 1.11 4.17 -17.68
CA ALA A 579 1.86 4.48 -18.90
C ALA A 579 2.40 3.22 -19.58
N ARG A 580 3.00 2.32 -18.79
CA ARG A 580 3.48 0.99 -19.25
C ARG A 580 2.40 0.06 -19.80
N ALA A 581 1.13 0.34 -19.53
CA ALA A 581 0.00 -0.37 -20.10
C ALA A 581 -0.64 0.44 -21.26
N GLY A 582 0.10 1.38 -21.85
CA GLY A 582 -0.37 2.22 -22.95
C GLY A 582 -1.45 3.22 -22.55
N TRP A 583 -1.50 3.61 -21.27
CA TRP A 583 -2.52 4.52 -20.73
C TRP A 583 -3.96 4.04 -21.02
N ASP A 584 -4.23 2.74 -20.87
CA ASP A 584 -5.55 2.13 -21.12
C ASP A 584 -6.10 2.45 -22.52
N ARG A 585 -5.24 2.52 -23.55
CA ARG A 585 -5.59 2.91 -24.92
C ARG A 585 -6.84 2.20 -25.45
N GLU A 586 -6.94 0.89 -25.27
CA GLU A 586 -8.07 0.09 -25.76
C GLU A 586 -9.37 0.40 -25.02
N VAL A 587 -9.31 0.54 -23.69
CA VAL A 587 -10.48 0.92 -22.88
C VAL A 587 -10.94 2.33 -23.24
N ARG A 588 -10.02 3.28 -23.44
CA ARG A 588 -10.34 4.64 -23.92
C ARG A 588 -11.01 4.63 -25.29
N ALA A 589 -10.50 3.82 -26.22
CA ALA A 589 -11.09 3.66 -27.54
C ALA A 589 -12.50 3.09 -27.46
N PHE A 590 -12.71 2.06 -26.63
CA PHE A 590 -14.02 1.49 -26.38
C PHE A 590 -15.00 2.52 -25.79
N CYS A 591 -14.56 3.30 -24.78
CA CYS A 591 -15.38 4.35 -24.18
C CYS A 591 -15.85 5.36 -25.23
N ARG A 592 -14.91 5.88 -26.04
CA ARG A 592 -15.21 6.84 -27.11
C ARG A 592 -16.18 6.27 -28.15
N ALA A 593 -15.99 5.01 -28.56
CA ALA A 593 -16.88 4.35 -29.52
C ALA A 593 -18.31 4.16 -28.98
N ASN A 594 -18.48 4.07 -27.66
CA ASN A 594 -19.76 3.83 -27.00
C ASN A 594 -20.32 5.05 -26.26
N GLY A 595 -19.79 6.25 -26.52
CA GLY A 595 -20.29 7.50 -25.92
C GLY A 595 -20.04 7.63 -24.42
N ALA A 596 -19.09 6.90 -23.86
CA ALA A 596 -18.67 7.01 -22.47
C ALA A 596 -17.38 7.84 -22.32
N VAL A 597 -17.22 8.47 -21.17
CA VAL A 597 -16.02 9.25 -20.83
C VAL A 597 -15.09 8.42 -19.94
N TYR A 598 -13.86 8.22 -20.41
CA TYR A 598 -12.82 7.57 -19.61
C TYR A 598 -12.25 8.55 -18.58
N GLN A 599 -12.26 8.16 -17.31
CA GLN A 599 -11.74 8.93 -16.19
C GLN A 599 -10.43 8.29 -15.68
N GLY A 600 -9.29 8.93 -15.91
CA GLY A 600 -7.98 8.40 -15.52
C GLY A 600 -7.56 8.86 -14.13
N PHE A 601 -7.38 7.93 -13.17
CA PHE A 601 -6.84 8.27 -11.85
C PHE A 601 -5.43 7.68 -11.61
N SER A 602 -4.71 8.27 -10.66
CA SER A 602 -3.28 8.01 -10.39
C SER A 602 -2.34 8.31 -11.56
N LEU A 603 -2.72 9.21 -12.49
CA LEU A 603 -1.92 9.57 -13.67
C LEU A 603 -0.47 9.95 -13.34
N LEU A 604 -0.24 10.56 -12.16
CA LEU A 604 1.09 10.91 -11.68
C LEU A 604 1.70 9.82 -10.79
N THR A 605 1.00 9.41 -9.74
CA THR A 605 1.55 8.55 -8.68
C THR A 605 1.76 7.10 -9.12
N ALA A 606 1.06 6.64 -10.15
CA ALA A 606 1.26 5.30 -10.72
C ALA A 606 2.37 5.24 -11.79
N ASN A 607 2.83 6.39 -12.29
CA ASN A 607 3.70 6.52 -13.46
C ASN A 607 5.00 7.29 -13.16
N VAL A 608 5.46 7.30 -11.90
CA VAL A 608 6.58 8.14 -11.46
C VAL A 608 7.86 7.86 -12.24
N ALA A 609 8.14 6.59 -12.57
CA ALA A 609 9.34 6.21 -13.30
C ALA A 609 9.31 6.75 -14.74
N GLU A 610 8.19 6.55 -15.42
CA GLU A 610 7.95 7.00 -16.79
C GLU A 610 7.95 8.54 -16.88
N LEU A 611 7.34 9.21 -15.90
CA LEU A 611 7.31 10.67 -15.83
C LEU A 611 8.66 11.30 -15.43
N GLY A 612 9.56 10.50 -14.86
CA GLY A 612 10.95 10.87 -14.59
C GLY A 612 11.87 10.72 -15.81
N HIS A 613 11.38 10.19 -16.93
CA HIS A 613 12.18 9.95 -18.13
C HIS A 613 12.80 11.26 -18.67
N PRO A 614 14.09 11.27 -19.09
CA PRO A 614 14.78 12.48 -19.53
C PRO A 614 14.07 13.27 -20.64
N GLU A 615 13.33 12.60 -21.53
CA GLU A 615 12.54 13.26 -22.57
C GLU A 615 11.33 14.03 -22.00
N VAL A 616 10.65 13.49 -20.99
CA VAL A 616 9.53 14.18 -20.31
C VAL A 616 10.07 15.39 -19.55
N LEU A 617 11.22 15.26 -18.90
CA LEU A 617 11.87 16.38 -18.21
C LEU A 617 12.35 17.45 -19.20
N ARG A 618 12.86 17.07 -20.37
CA ARG A 618 13.19 18.01 -21.46
C ARG A 618 11.96 18.72 -21.99
N LEU A 619 10.86 18.00 -22.19
CA LEU A 619 9.57 18.59 -22.59
C LEU A 619 9.09 19.62 -21.57
N ALA A 620 9.17 19.32 -20.28
CA ALA A 620 8.82 20.24 -19.19
C ALA A 620 9.66 21.53 -19.25
N ARG A 621 10.98 21.41 -19.39
CA ARG A 621 11.88 22.57 -19.52
C ARG A 621 11.57 23.41 -20.76
N ARG A 622 11.38 22.76 -21.92
CA ARG A 622 11.12 23.44 -23.20
C ARG A 622 9.78 24.18 -23.19
N THR A 623 8.76 23.62 -22.56
CA THR A 623 7.41 24.20 -22.51
C THR A 623 7.21 25.18 -21.35
N GLY A 624 8.15 25.24 -20.40
CA GLY A 624 8.00 26.01 -19.17
C GLY A 624 6.87 25.50 -18.27
N ARG A 625 6.41 24.26 -18.45
CA ARG A 625 5.32 23.65 -17.69
C ARG A 625 5.83 22.59 -16.74
N THR A 626 5.10 22.35 -15.65
CA THR A 626 5.42 21.26 -14.74
C THR A 626 5.04 19.92 -15.35
N VAL A 627 5.71 18.84 -14.94
CA VAL A 627 5.36 17.47 -15.36
C VAL A 627 3.88 17.14 -15.07
N PRO A 628 3.32 17.47 -13.89
CA PRO A 628 1.87 17.33 -13.65
C PRO A 628 0.99 18.01 -14.70
N GLN A 629 1.28 19.28 -15.04
CA GLN A 629 0.51 20.01 -16.05
C GLN A 629 0.59 19.32 -17.42
N LEU A 630 1.78 18.89 -17.85
CA LEU A 630 1.96 18.18 -19.11
C LEU A 630 1.13 16.90 -19.15
N VAL A 631 1.14 16.09 -18.07
CA VAL A 631 0.39 14.83 -18.00
C VAL A 631 -1.12 15.06 -18.00
N PHE A 632 -1.61 16.06 -17.27
CA PHE A 632 -3.03 16.37 -17.27
C PHE A 632 -3.50 16.96 -18.60
N ARG A 633 -2.67 17.79 -19.25
CA ARG A 633 -2.95 18.25 -20.61
C ARG A 633 -2.95 17.10 -21.62
N PHE A 634 -1.97 16.21 -21.55
CA PHE A 634 -1.93 14.97 -22.32
C PHE A 634 -3.20 14.14 -22.10
N ALA A 635 -3.62 13.94 -20.86
CA ALA A 635 -4.81 13.16 -20.52
C ALA A 635 -6.04 13.73 -21.24
N VAL A 636 -6.26 15.04 -21.19
CA VAL A 636 -7.38 15.68 -21.88
C VAL A 636 -7.29 15.55 -23.41
N GLN A 637 -6.12 15.87 -24.01
CA GLN A 637 -5.94 15.73 -25.46
C GLN A 637 -6.06 14.29 -25.96
N SER A 638 -5.84 13.33 -25.05
CA SER A 638 -5.97 11.90 -25.31
C SER A 638 -7.38 11.35 -25.01
N GLY A 639 -8.35 12.24 -24.75
CA GLY A 639 -9.76 11.93 -24.53
C GLY A 639 -10.08 11.40 -23.13
N MET A 640 -9.26 11.71 -22.13
CA MET A 640 -9.50 11.36 -20.73
C MET A 640 -10.03 12.57 -19.95
N LEU A 641 -10.87 12.31 -18.95
CA LEU A 641 -11.18 13.25 -17.89
C LEU A 641 -10.21 13.00 -16.71
N PRO A 642 -9.29 13.95 -16.41
CA PRO A 642 -8.29 13.77 -15.36
C PRO A 642 -8.86 14.01 -13.96
N LEU A 643 -8.24 13.36 -12.97
CA LEU A 643 -8.46 13.60 -11.55
C LEU A 643 -7.14 13.92 -10.83
N THR A 644 -7.18 14.90 -9.93
CA THR A 644 -6.05 15.26 -9.08
C THR A 644 -6.40 15.03 -7.62
N GLY A 645 -5.47 14.43 -6.88
CA GLY A 645 -5.59 14.22 -5.44
C GLY A 645 -4.71 15.15 -4.62
N THR A 646 -4.15 16.20 -5.23
CA THR A 646 -3.16 17.08 -4.61
C THR A 646 -3.66 17.68 -3.30
N THR A 647 -2.75 17.83 -2.34
CA THR A 647 -2.99 18.51 -1.06
C THR A 647 -2.41 19.92 -1.05
N ASP A 648 -1.74 20.32 -2.13
CA ASP A 648 -1.06 21.61 -2.27
C ASP A 648 -1.95 22.63 -3.03
N PRO A 649 -2.29 23.79 -2.44
CA PRO A 649 -3.11 24.81 -3.09
C PRO A 649 -2.48 25.45 -4.33
N GLY A 650 -1.15 25.47 -4.44
CA GLY A 650 -0.44 25.92 -5.65
C GLY A 650 -0.68 24.97 -6.80
N HIS A 651 -0.53 23.67 -6.57
CA HIS A 651 -0.83 22.62 -7.54
C HIS A 651 -2.32 22.60 -7.92
N MET A 652 -3.26 22.83 -6.99
CA MET A 652 -4.69 22.93 -7.33
C MET A 652 -4.94 23.96 -8.44
N ARG A 653 -4.35 25.16 -8.30
CA ARG A 653 -4.45 26.23 -9.30
C ARG A 653 -3.70 25.86 -10.59
N GLY A 654 -2.52 25.27 -10.47
CA GLY A 654 -1.72 24.81 -11.61
C GLY A 654 -2.41 23.73 -12.45
N ASP A 655 -3.11 22.80 -11.78
CA ASP A 655 -3.85 21.70 -12.40
C ASP A 655 -5.09 22.23 -13.15
N LEU A 656 -5.78 23.24 -12.62
CA LEU A 656 -6.90 23.89 -13.31
C LEU A 656 -6.46 24.72 -14.52
N ALA A 657 -5.21 25.20 -14.53
CA ALA A 657 -4.66 26.06 -15.57
C ALA A 657 -4.24 25.31 -16.86
N ILE A 658 -4.52 24.01 -16.98
CA ILE A 658 -4.12 23.19 -18.14
C ILE A 658 -4.83 23.58 -19.46
N GLY A 659 -5.82 24.49 -19.42
CA GLY A 659 -6.41 25.09 -20.61
C GLY A 659 -5.50 26.12 -21.28
N SER A 660 -4.53 26.68 -20.54
CA SER A 660 -3.66 27.78 -20.99
C SER A 660 -2.57 27.39 -21.99
N PHE A 661 -2.43 26.10 -22.31
CA PHE A 661 -1.45 25.61 -23.28
C PHE A 661 -1.93 24.32 -23.96
N GLU A 662 -1.19 23.88 -24.97
CA GLU A 662 -1.46 22.67 -25.72
C GLU A 662 -0.18 21.94 -26.06
N LEU A 663 -0.24 20.61 -26.06
CA LEU A 663 0.83 19.75 -26.54
C LEU A 663 0.65 19.54 -28.03
N SER A 664 1.72 19.63 -28.80
CA SER A 664 1.72 19.23 -30.20
C SER A 664 1.47 17.72 -30.33
N PRO A 665 1.06 17.21 -31.52
CA PRO A 665 0.82 15.79 -31.73
C PRO A 665 2.04 14.90 -31.39
N SER A 666 3.25 15.37 -31.68
CA SER A 666 4.49 14.65 -31.35
C SER A 666 4.75 14.62 -29.83
N GLU A 667 4.39 15.67 -29.10
CA GLU A 667 4.51 15.72 -27.64
C GLU A 667 3.44 14.86 -26.94
N VAL A 668 2.22 14.82 -27.48
CA VAL A 668 1.18 13.88 -27.04
C VAL A 668 1.68 12.44 -27.25
N SER A 669 2.20 12.14 -28.44
CA SER A 669 2.76 10.81 -28.75
C SER A 669 3.92 10.45 -27.81
N LEU A 670 4.81 11.40 -27.52
CA LEU A 670 5.92 11.19 -26.58
C LEU A 670 5.43 10.77 -25.20
N VAL A 671 4.44 11.47 -24.65
CA VAL A 671 3.86 11.11 -23.33
C VAL A 671 3.09 9.80 -23.41
N GLU A 672 2.43 9.50 -24.54
CA GLU A 672 1.69 8.25 -24.72
C GLU A 672 2.60 7.01 -24.77
N THR A 673 3.77 7.13 -25.42
CA THR A 673 4.72 6.02 -25.62
C THR A 673 5.93 6.06 -24.69
N VAL A 674 5.91 6.94 -23.68
CA VAL A 674 7.04 7.17 -22.77
C VAL A 674 7.59 5.89 -22.11
N ALA A 675 6.74 4.89 -21.89
CA ALA A 675 7.15 3.64 -21.26
C ALA A 675 7.90 2.68 -22.21
N SER A 676 7.95 3.00 -23.50
CA SER A 676 8.65 2.25 -24.54
C SER A 676 9.95 2.93 -25.00
N LEU A 677 10.29 4.08 -24.39
CA LEU A 677 11.60 4.72 -24.52
C LEU A 677 12.57 4.05 -23.55
#